data_AF-A0A953DGZ7-F1
#
_entry.id   AF-A0A953DGZ7-F1
#
_cell.length_a   1.000
_cell.length_b   1.000
_cell.length_c   1.000
_cell.angle_alpha   90.00
_cell.angle_beta   90.00
_cell.angle_gamma   90.00
#
_symmetry.space_group_name_H-M   'P 1'
#
loop_
_entity.id
_entity.type
_entity.pdbx_description
1 polymer ?
#
loop_
_entity_poly.entity_id
_entity_poly.type
_entity_poly.pdbx_seq_one_letter_code
_entity_poly.pdbx_strand_id
1 'polypeptide(L)'
;MVRVDYEVDGRGTFAYSAWVSVSELALRGPRGLEEGETRVFTLSLGSKERPLELRGIVGAPEPDGAVPIRFDDGQDRALKQLRAFLEQQQVSKLEETVSRSLRSVDKVLLLAAWYDEVGRGDDALALCRRAWHANPQSLVACEDFVARLAERAKAPGAEESLLDELESALSDAGRLGASEVLDRARADLDRVRKEAERRRREEAERAQEAARRAQEEKLQRLREKAHAEALAEATEAANKRIAQLERDFKVQLSQAQAAEAEAKKSARRAQSEADQARAAVSELEAQLARAQQKLQSLQAKMESERAERAAAQVAADERLSAAAAAEAEAKKQLRKIQADRQALEATVADARAEQTRLVQKLDAQAEKLAEERREREALRKELAARTRALESAEAAAGRATAKLREELDTLRATFEAEKAAHHEALQRLEKQQARIAEERAELEKRLALAEQRAEEHREAEAAAKRQTEQARASLDELTLAFAAEKEAAQKERARLERERARLAERLEALESERSEGARALSRELEEAQEALRRSLADAEESRRQLEAARGELEVELEAARAQTGHLQKKLEKLQARLEEEKAQKEQLARDFDAELARARGSNEEAWRLAEAAAARRVQQLEAEHQARLEEARAVEIEARTQLEQKLSLERAGFELQLTELRAKLEREHATQLAAARASETEQRLRAEKAEAERTHLEGLREHDRALFSGIEQQLEAERERGRELELKLREVELQLRREQEEHETTRARERVAREADQAGREAAAARLAQLSEEMQAALQEAQRGETEARIALRRAQADADEQRRLVAEVREELEVQRRAAERAQTELSLERERARKSAAELQEQLDEAQRSEREARESAAKLRQELEEARAAAEDLQGRLERAEAAWRDERRELERLAREHQAKLEEAQALAADAREAAKKARAEAEELRRWAAEERAQLDEQARVLHEERRRALEVRLDFEARKTAVEAELASERERIARREQELIERERDFDRRREAQQAQQQAQLRELHYREQKLRDVEQAHLQLSPSLWGTEPPGPGDALASALGQLGDDVLPQEPSVQAAFPAPLRRPSVVLGGEAPQQEEDPLADAVRRLEAAAEPAVDESTRAEPPKLKRRGR
;
A
#
# COMPACT_ATOMS: atom_id res chain seq x y z
N MET A 1 51.96 62.34 -11.54
CA MET A 1 52.44 62.09 -12.91
C MET A 1 53.69 61.23 -12.84
N VAL A 2 53.73 60.18 -13.64
CA VAL A 2 54.88 59.27 -13.76
C VAL A 2 55.57 59.57 -15.08
N ARG A 3 56.90 59.62 -15.10
CA ARG A 3 57.66 59.73 -16.35
C ARG A 3 57.74 58.36 -17.01
N VAL A 4 57.45 58.30 -18.30
CA VAL A 4 57.47 57.08 -19.10
C VAL A 4 58.43 57.27 -20.27
N ASP A 5 59.51 56.50 -20.26
CA ASP A 5 60.49 56.47 -21.34
C ASP A 5 60.13 55.35 -22.34
N TYR A 6 60.19 55.62 -23.63
CA TYR A 6 59.85 54.67 -24.70
C TYR A 6 60.68 54.96 -25.95
N GLU A 7 60.78 53.99 -26.85
CA GLU A 7 61.60 54.11 -28.06
C GLU A 7 60.72 54.40 -29.29
N VAL A 8 61.16 55.30 -30.16
CA VAL A 8 60.55 55.62 -31.47
C VAL A 8 61.67 55.63 -32.50
N ASP A 9 61.57 54.80 -33.55
CA ASP A 9 62.56 54.71 -34.64
C ASP A 9 64.01 54.54 -34.16
N GLY A 10 64.24 53.74 -33.11
CA GLY A 10 65.58 53.52 -32.55
C GLY A 10 66.09 54.65 -31.64
N ARG A 11 65.25 55.65 -31.33
CA ARG A 11 65.58 56.78 -30.45
C ARG A 11 64.73 56.76 -29.19
N GLY A 12 65.38 56.81 -28.04
CA GLY A 12 64.70 56.99 -26.76
C GLY A 12 64.04 58.38 -26.68
N THR A 13 62.76 58.39 -26.34
CA THR A 13 61.93 59.57 -26.05
C THR A 13 61.21 59.35 -24.72
N PHE A 14 60.57 60.38 -24.19
CA PHE A 14 59.77 60.25 -22.97
C PHE A 14 58.50 61.10 -23.05
N ALA A 15 57.49 60.67 -22.30
CA ALA A 15 56.27 61.42 -22.05
C ALA A 15 55.88 61.29 -20.56
N TYR A 16 54.91 62.09 -20.13
CA TYR A 16 54.34 61.98 -18.79
C TYR A 16 52.98 61.31 -18.86
N SER A 17 52.69 60.47 -17.87
CA SER A 17 51.37 59.87 -17.75
C SER A 17 50.30 60.92 -17.41
N ALA A 18 49.22 60.93 -18.18
CA ALA A 18 47.97 61.60 -17.86
C ALA A 18 47.32 60.94 -16.66
N TRP A 19 47.20 59.61 -16.72
CA TRP A 19 46.73 58.72 -15.66
C TRP A 19 47.42 57.36 -15.80
N VAL A 20 47.44 56.59 -14.71
CA VAL A 20 48.04 55.25 -14.65
C VAL A 20 47.12 54.37 -13.83
N SER A 21 46.78 53.21 -14.37
CA SER A 21 45.98 52.17 -13.73
C SER A 21 46.78 50.87 -13.65
N VAL A 22 46.18 49.77 -13.16
CA VAL A 22 46.84 48.45 -13.19
C VAL A 22 46.88 47.84 -14.59
N SER A 23 45.91 48.14 -15.46
CA SER A 23 45.76 47.51 -16.78
C SER A 23 46.14 48.39 -17.97
N GLU A 24 46.21 49.69 -17.75
CA GLU A 24 46.41 50.70 -18.79
C GLU A 24 47.07 51.97 -18.25
N LEU A 25 47.65 52.75 -19.16
CA LEU A 25 48.27 54.03 -18.88
C LEU A 25 47.94 54.98 -20.03
N ALA A 26 47.70 56.25 -19.76
CA ALA A 26 47.59 57.23 -20.85
C ALA A 26 48.78 58.20 -20.83
N LEU A 27 49.37 58.46 -21.98
CA LEU A 27 50.48 59.41 -22.15
C LEU A 27 50.00 60.74 -22.68
N ARG A 28 50.49 61.86 -22.13
CA ARG A 28 50.21 63.20 -22.66
C ARG A 28 51.19 63.59 -23.74
N GLY A 29 50.67 63.92 -24.93
CA GLY A 29 51.44 64.40 -26.07
C GLY A 29 52.58 63.47 -26.53
N PRO A 30 52.42 62.13 -26.52
CA PRO A 30 53.46 61.27 -27.04
C PRO A 30 53.61 61.48 -28.55
N ARG A 31 54.85 61.44 -29.02
CA ARG A 31 55.17 61.52 -30.46
C ARG A 31 55.53 60.13 -30.98
N GLY A 32 55.09 59.81 -32.20
CA GLY A 32 55.49 58.61 -32.92
C GLY A 32 55.03 57.29 -32.30
N LEU A 33 53.82 57.29 -31.72
CA LEU A 33 53.12 56.07 -31.32
C LEU A 33 51.96 55.85 -32.31
N GLU A 34 51.97 54.71 -32.99
CA GLU A 34 50.90 54.33 -33.92
C GLU A 34 49.87 53.44 -33.22
N GLU A 35 48.58 53.64 -33.53
CA GLU A 35 47.50 52.81 -32.96
C GLU A 35 47.68 51.33 -33.33
N GLY A 36 47.52 50.44 -32.34
CA GLY A 36 47.72 49.00 -32.45
C GLY A 36 49.17 48.54 -32.25
N GLU A 37 50.13 49.46 -32.16
CA GLU A 37 51.53 49.10 -31.99
C GLU A 37 51.84 48.58 -30.58
N THR A 38 52.54 47.46 -30.47
CA THR A 38 53.00 46.94 -29.18
C THR A 38 54.42 47.42 -28.88
N ARG A 39 54.62 48.17 -27.80
CA ARG A 39 55.93 48.70 -27.39
C ARG A 39 56.25 48.42 -25.92
N VAL A 40 57.54 48.53 -25.58
CA VAL A 40 58.03 48.48 -24.20
C VAL A 40 58.15 49.91 -23.67
N PHE A 41 57.54 50.15 -22.53
CA PHE A 41 57.48 51.42 -21.82
C PHE A 41 58.20 51.28 -20.50
N THR A 42 59.12 52.18 -20.20
CA THR A 42 59.90 52.18 -18.95
C THR A 42 59.37 53.26 -18.02
N LEU A 43 58.71 52.87 -16.93
CA LEU A 43 58.11 53.77 -15.97
C LEU A 43 59.11 54.11 -14.84
N SER A 44 59.35 55.41 -14.66
CA SER A 44 60.16 55.95 -13.57
C SER A 44 59.25 56.30 -12.37
N LEU A 45 59.13 55.38 -11.41
CA LEU A 45 58.21 55.49 -10.26
C LEU A 45 58.70 56.47 -9.16
N GLY A 46 59.88 57.07 -9.29
CA GLY A 46 60.35 58.13 -8.39
C GLY A 46 60.90 57.66 -7.03
N SER A 47 60.84 56.36 -6.71
CA SER A 47 61.63 55.72 -5.67
C SER A 47 63.06 55.44 -6.18
N LYS A 48 64.03 55.13 -5.30
CA LYS A 48 65.36 54.62 -5.69
C LYS A 48 65.32 53.24 -6.37
N GLU A 49 64.13 52.76 -6.70
CA GLU A 49 63.91 51.44 -7.28
C GLU A 49 64.20 51.45 -8.77
N ARG A 50 64.47 50.25 -9.29
CA ARG A 50 64.77 50.03 -10.70
C ARG A 50 63.55 50.45 -11.54
N PRO A 51 63.75 51.14 -12.68
CA PRO A 51 62.66 51.48 -13.60
C PRO A 51 61.84 50.25 -13.98
N LEU A 52 60.52 50.42 -14.09
CA LEU A 52 59.60 49.33 -14.36
C LEU A 52 59.35 49.22 -15.87
N GLU A 53 59.77 48.13 -16.48
CA GLU A 53 59.50 47.87 -17.90
C GLU A 53 58.13 47.19 -18.05
N LEU A 54 57.24 47.81 -18.83
CA LEU A 54 55.90 47.33 -19.16
C LEU A 54 55.71 47.32 -20.67
N ARG A 55 55.32 46.19 -21.23
CA ARG A 55 54.88 46.06 -22.62
C ARG A 55 53.40 46.44 -22.73
N GLY A 56 53.04 47.20 -23.74
CA GLY A 56 51.64 47.56 -23.96
C GLY A 56 51.34 47.90 -25.42
N ILE A 57 50.06 47.84 -25.76
CA ILE A 57 49.48 48.13 -27.06
C ILE A 57 48.96 49.57 -27.03
N VAL A 58 49.40 50.37 -27.99
CA VAL A 58 48.97 51.76 -28.17
C VAL A 58 47.53 51.79 -28.69
N GLY A 59 46.65 52.53 -28.02
CA GLY A 59 45.28 52.79 -28.47
C GLY A 59 45.13 54.08 -29.27
N ALA A 60 43.93 54.34 -29.78
CA ALA A 60 43.60 55.58 -30.47
C ALA A 60 43.79 56.80 -29.55
N PRO A 61 44.34 57.93 -30.03
CA PRO A 61 44.44 59.15 -29.24
C PRO A 61 43.05 59.65 -28.83
N GLU A 62 42.90 59.98 -27.54
CA GLU A 62 41.71 60.61 -26.98
C GLU A 62 41.56 62.06 -27.47
N PRO A 63 40.35 62.66 -27.36
CA PRO A 63 40.10 64.03 -27.81
C PRO A 63 40.99 65.10 -27.14
N ASP A 64 41.54 64.82 -25.96
CA ASP A 64 42.46 65.69 -25.24
C ASP A 64 43.94 65.50 -25.66
N GLY A 65 44.20 64.61 -26.62
CA GLY A 65 45.52 64.25 -27.11
C GLY A 65 46.29 63.28 -26.20
N ALA A 66 45.64 62.70 -25.19
CA ALA A 66 46.21 61.59 -24.42
C ALA A 66 46.15 60.31 -25.27
N VAL A 67 47.20 59.49 -25.22
CA VAL A 67 47.22 58.20 -25.93
C VAL A 67 47.17 57.08 -24.90
N PRO A 68 46.08 56.30 -24.84
CA PRO A 68 45.98 55.16 -23.95
C PRO A 68 46.90 54.04 -24.43
N ILE A 69 47.48 53.32 -23.49
CA ILE A 69 48.36 52.18 -23.67
C ILE A 69 47.79 51.08 -22.80
N ARG A 70 47.29 50.01 -23.42
CA ARG A 70 46.81 48.83 -22.72
C ARG A 70 47.98 47.89 -22.46
N PHE A 71 48.21 47.47 -21.22
CA PHE A 71 49.31 46.55 -20.92
C PHE A 71 49.02 45.16 -21.51
N ASP A 72 50.07 44.52 -22.02
CA ASP A 72 50.01 43.17 -22.58
C ASP A 72 49.89 42.13 -21.46
N ASP A 73 49.13 41.06 -21.69
CA ASP A 73 48.93 39.99 -20.71
C ASP A 73 50.24 39.25 -20.40
N GLY A 74 50.36 38.65 -19.20
CA GLY A 74 51.54 37.85 -18.81
C GLY A 74 52.68 38.64 -18.15
N GLN A 75 52.44 39.90 -17.75
CA GLN A 75 53.41 40.76 -17.05
C GLN A 75 53.16 40.87 -15.54
N ASP A 76 52.62 39.82 -14.93
CA ASP A 76 52.11 39.82 -13.54
C ASP A 76 53.09 40.40 -12.52
N ARG A 77 54.39 40.12 -12.67
CA ARG A 77 55.43 40.64 -11.76
C ARG A 77 55.54 42.16 -11.84
N ALA A 78 55.54 42.71 -13.06
CA ALA A 78 55.67 44.14 -13.28
C ALA A 78 54.38 44.86 -12.89
N LEU A 79 53.22 44.30 -13.25
CA LEU A 79 51.91 44.83 -12.83
C LEU A 79 51.73 44.81 -11.31
N LYS A 80 52.23 43.77 -10.63
CA LYS A 80 52.22 43.71 -9.16
C LYS A 80 53.10 44.80 -8.52
N GLN A 81 54.24 45.13 -9.13
CA GLN A 81 55.09 46.23 -8.67
C GLN A 81 54.43 47.60 -8.92
N LEU A 82 53.83 47.79 -10.09
CA LEU A 82 53.06 49.00 -10.39
C LEU A 82 51.92 49.18 -9.39
N ARG A 83 51.17 48.11 -9.11
CA ARG A 83 50.07 48.10 -8.15
C ARG A 83 50.55 48.49 -6.75
N ALA A 84 51.62 47.87 -6.25
CA ALA A 84 52.17 48.19 -4.94
C ALA A 84 52.57 49.68 -4.83
N PHE A 85 53.14 50.24 -5.89
CA PHE A 85 53.46 51.66 -5.97
C PHE A 85 52.21 52.55 -5.94
N LEU A 86 51.19 52.23 -6.74
CA LEU A 86 49.93 52.98 -6.78
C LEU A 86 49.22 52.94 -5.43
N GLU A 87 49.15 51.77 -4.78
CA GLU A 87 48.59 51.59 -3.45
C GLU A 87 49.29 52.48 -2.41
N GLN A 88 50.62 52.44 -2.38
CA GLN A 88 51.42 53.18 -1.41
C GLN A 88 51.37 54.70 -1.61
N GLN A 89 51.44 55.18 -2.86
CA GLN A 89 51.66 56.60 -3.14
C GLN A 89 50.42 57.39 -3.53
N GLN A 90 49.47 56.76 -4.22
CA GLN A 90 48.29 57.42 -4.78
C GLN A 90 47.03 57.03 -4.03
N VAL A 91 46.76 55.74 -3.85
CA VAL A 91 45.53 55.25 -3.23
C VAL A 91 45.45 55.68 -1.77
N SER A 92 46.53 55.56 -1.00
CA SER A 92 46.55 56.04 0.39
C SER A 92 46.18 57.54 0.51
N LYS A 93 46.65 58.38 -0.42
CA LYS A 93 46.29 59.81 -0.45
C LYS A 93 44.85 60.05 -0.91
N LEU A 94 44.35 59.23 -1.85
CA LEU A 94 42.97 59.28 -2.30
C LEU A 94 42.02 58.86 -1.18
N GLU A 95 42.30 57.77 -0.48
CA GLU A 95 41.54 57.32 0.69
C GLU A 95 41.52 58.38 1.80
N GLU A 96 42.66 59.02 2.08
CA GLU A 96 42.73 60.13 3.03
C GLU A 96 41.91 61.34 2.57
N THR A 97 41.94 61.67 1.27
CA THR A 97 41.18 62.80 0.73
C THR A 97 39.67 62.52 0.74
N VAL A 98 39.27 61.33 0.33
CA VAL A 98 37.87 60.87 0.25
C VAL A 98 37.28 60.71 1.64
N SER A 99 38.05 60.21 2.61
CA SER A 99 37.61 60.12 4.01
C SER A 99 37.40 61.50 4.65
N ARG A 100 38.17 62.52 4.24
CA ARG A 100 37.96 63.92 4.65
C ARG A 100 36.74 64.56 3.98
N SER A 101 36.43 64.19 2.73
CA SER A 101 35.30 64.74 1.98
C SER A 101 34.80 63.78 0.91
N LEU A 102 33.60 63.25 1.14
CA LEU A 102 32.84 62.54 0.09
C LEU A 102 32.28 63.49 -0.98
N ARG A 103 32.42 64.82 -0.79
CA ARG A 103 31.89 65.80 -1.74
C ARG A 103 32.75 65.97 -2.99
N SER A 104 34.01 65.56 -2.96
CA SER A 104 34.90 65.59 -4.12
C SER A 104 34.62 64.39 -5.02
N VAL A 105 33.55 64.46 -5.80
CA VAL A 105 33.05 63.37 -6.65
C VAL A 105 34.17 62.79 -7.53
N ASP A 106 34.96 63.61 -8.20
CA ASP A 106 36.08 63.15 -9.04
C ASP A 106 37.09 62.26 -8.29
N LYS A 107 37.36 62.54 -7.01
CA LYS A 107 38.29 61.75 -6.18
C LYS A 107 37.65 60.46 -5.70
N VAL A 108 36.35 60.48 -5.41
CA VAL A 108 35.57 59.28 -5.07
C VAL A 108 35.55 58.35 -6.28
N LEU A 109 35.21 58.85 -7.47
CA LEU A 109 35.16 58.06 -8.69
C LEU A 109 36.51 57.43 -9.04
N LEU A 110 37.59 58.20 -8.89
CA LEU A 110 38.94 57.69 -9.12
C LEU A 110 39.31 56.56 -8.13
N LEU A 111 38.91 56.68 -6.86
CA LEU A 111 39.14 55.64 -5.86
C LEU A 111 38.24 54.41 -6.08
N ALA A 112 36.98 54.62 -6.50
CA ALA A 112 36.05 53.56 -6.82
C ALA A 112 36.51 52.75 -8.05
N ALA A 113 36.96 53.44 -9.11
CA ALA A 113 37.57 52.81 -10.28
C ALA A 113 38.78 51.95 -9.89
N TRP A 114 39.65 52.46 -9.00
CA TRP A 114 40.75 51.67 -8.45
C TRP A 114 40.27 50.42 -7.70
N TYR A 115 39.24 50.55 -6.85
CA TYR A 115 38.66 49.41 -6.13
C TYR A 115 38.09 48.35 -7.07
N ASP A 116 37.43 48.73 -8.16
CA ASP A 116 36.99 47.77 -9.19
C ASP A 116 38.17 47.04 -9.83
N GLU A 117 39.21 47.77 -10.26
CA GLU A 117 40.40 47.19 -10.91
C GLU A 117 41.08 46.12 -10.05
N VAL A 118 41.10 46.31 -8.73
CA VAL A 118 41.73 45.37 -7.80
C VAL A 118 40.79 44.24 -7.34
N GLY A 119 39.58 44.16 -7.88
CA GLY A 119 38.58 43.15 -7.54
C GLY A 119 37.82 43.43 -6.24
N ARG A 120 37.82 44.67 -5.75
CA ARG A 120 37.07 45.15 -4.57
C ARG A 120 35.80 45.90 -4.98
N GLY A 121 35.03 45.34 -5.92
CA GLY A 121 33.84 45.99 -6.47
C GLY A 121 32.76 46.34 -5.45
N ASP A 122 32.59 45.53 -4.39
CA ASP A 122 31.63 45.84 -3.32
C ASP A 122 32.04 47.09 -2.52
N ASP A 123 33.34 47.30 -2.29
CA ASP A 123 33.85 48.50 -1.64
C ASP A 123 33.71 49.73 -2.55
N ALA A 124 33.89 49.55 -3.87
CA ALA A 124 33.66 50.59 -4.87
C ALA A 124 32.19 51.02 -4.89
N LEU A 125 31.26 50.05 -4.95
CA LEU A 125 29.83 50.29 -4.91
C LEU A 125 29.42 50.98 -3.59
N ALA A 126 29.91 50.51 -2.45
CA ALA A 126 29.64 51.13 -1.15
C ALA A 126 30.22 52.55 -1.04
N LEU A 127 31.35 52.81 -1.69
CA LEU A 127 31.94 54.14 -1.77
C LEU A 127 31.08 55.08 -2.63
N CYS A 128 30.67 54.65 -3.83
CA CYS A 128 29.80 55.43 -4.71
C CYS A 128 28.43 55.67 -4.08
N ARG A 129 27.85 54.67 -3.39
CA ARG A 129 26.61 54.82 -2.60
C ARG A 129 26.74 55.93 -1.55
N ARG A 130 27.82 55.94 -0.76
CA ARG A 130 28.08 56.99 0.24
C ARG A 130 28.28 58.36 -0.40
N ALA A 131 28.96 58.45 -1.53
CA ALA A 131 29.17 59.70 -2.25
C ALA A 131 27.88 60.25 -2.86
N TRP A 132 27.04 59.38 -3.44
CA TRP A 132 25.71 59.73 -3.92
C TRP A 132 24.84 60.32 -2.80
N HIS A 133 24.76 59.65 -1.65
CA HIS A 133 24.00 60.18 -0.51
C HIS A 133 24.59 61.48 0.06
N ALA A 134 25.91 61.67 -0.01
CA ALA A 134 26.55 62.92 0.42
C ALA A 134 26.32 64.08 -0.56
N ASN A 135 26.06 63.78 -1.84
CA ASN A 135 25.85 64.75 -2.93
C ASN A 135 24.69 64.31 -3.86
N PRO A 136 23.42 64.32 -3.39
CA PRO A 136 22.28 63.86 -4.17
C PRO A 136 21.94 64.76 -5.37
N GLN A 137 22.64 65.88 -5.56
CA GLN A 137 22.50 66.77 -6.72
C GLN A 137 23.52 66.48 -7.83
N SER A 138 24.50 65.61 -7.58
CA SER A 138 25.54 65.30 -8.56
C SER A 138 25.06 64.19 -9.49
N LEU A 139 24.72 64.55 -10.73
CA LEU A 139 24.37 63.58 -11.78
C LEU A 139 25.50 62.55 -11.98
N VAL A 140 26.75 63.01 -12.02
CA VAL A 140 27.94 62.17 -12.22
C VAL A 140 28.12 61.13 -11.11
N ALA A 141 27.89 61.51 -9.84
CA ALA A 141 27.93 60.55 -8.73
C ALA A 141 26.80 59.50 -8.83
N CYS A 142 25.62 59.93 -9.30
CA CYS A 142 24.48 59.05 -9.52
C CYS A 142 24.71 58.05 -10.66
N GLU A 143 25.21 58.54 -11.80
CA GLU A 143 25.50 57.72 -12.99
C GLU A 143 26.46 56.59 -12.65
N ASP A 144 27.56 56.90 -11.96
CA ASP A 144 28.58 55.90 -11.61
C ASP A 144 28.09 54.91 -10.54
N PHE A 145 27.31 55.39 -9.54
CA PHE A 145 26.65 54.52 -8.58
C PHE A 145 25.67 53.54 -9.26
N VAL A 146 24.79 54.06 -10.12
CA VAL A 146 23.80 53.28 -10.86
C VAL A 146 24.46 52.30 -11.82
N ALA A 147 25.52 52.70 -12.53
CA ALA A 147 26.25 51.83 -13.44
C ALA A 147 26.87 50.63 -12.72
N ARG A 148 27.55 50.86 -11.58
CA ARG A 148 28.13 49.80 -10.76
C ARG A 148 27.05 48.90 -10.13
N LEU A 149 25.95 49.49 -9.69
CA LEU A 149 24.83 48.76 -9.12
C LEU A 149 24.15 47.87 -10.18
N ALA A 150 24.00 48.36 -11.41
CA ALA A 150 23.50 47.59 -12.54
C ALA A 150 24.43 46.43 -12.92
N GLU A 151 25.75 46.66 -12.99
CA GLU A 151 26.72 45.58 -13.22
C GLU A 151 26.67 44.53 -12.10
N ARG A 152 26.55 44.96 -10.83
CA ARG A 152 26.41 44.03 -9.70
C ARG A 152 25.10 43.23 -9.77
N ALA A 153 24.01 43.87 -10.18
CA ALA A 153 22.70 43.23 -10.34
C ALA A 153 22.67 42.18 -11.47
N LYS A 154 23.51 42.32 -12.52
CA LYS A 154 23.65 41.32 -13.58
C LYS A 154 24.33 40.04 -13.12
N ALA A 155 25.07 40.06 -12.01
CA ALA A 155 25.78 38.87 -11.53
C ALA A 155 24.79 37.73 -11.19
N PRO A 156 25.09 36.47 -11.56
CA PRO A 156 24.23 35.35 -11.21
C PRO A 156 24.14 35.21 -9.68
N GLY A 157 22.92 35.22 -9.14
CA GLY A 157 22.67 35.18 -7.70
C GLY A 157 22.67 36.56 -7.02
N ALA A 158 22.59 37.66 -7.78
CA ALA A 158 22.36 38.98 -7.21
C ALA A 158 21.12 38.99 -6.31
N GLU A 159 21.23 39.64 -5.15
CA GLU A 159 20.13 39.80 -4.22
C GLU A 159 19.05 40.70 -4.82
N GLU A 160 17.77 40.38 -4.58
CA GLU A 160 16.65 41.20 -5.04
C GLU A 160 16.68 42.63 -4.46
N SER A 161 17.28 42.78 -3.28
CA SER A 161 17.55 44.07 -2.64
C SER A 161 18.36 45.04 -3.54
N LEU A 162 19.26 44.53 -4.38
CA LEU A 162 20.05 45.35 -5.31
C LEU A 162 19.21 45.85 -6.49
N LEU A 163 18.19 45.11 -6.91
CA LEU A 163 17.26 45.52 -7.97
C LEU A 163 16.33 46.63 -7.47
N ASP A 164 15.86 46.51 -6.24
CA ASP A 164 15.02 47.53 -5.60
C ASP A 164 15.84 48.81 -5.36
N GLU A 165 17.09 48.68 -4.93
CA GLU A 165 18.00 49.81 -4.77
C GLU A 165 18.29 50.48 -6.12
N LEU A 166 18.50 49.69 -7.18
CA LEU A 166 18.76 50.20 -8.54
C LEU A 166 17.54 50.96 -9.09
N GLU A 167 16.34 50.43 -8.88
CA GLU A 167 15.10 51.11 -9.25
C GLU A 167 14.93 52.43 -8.49
N SER A 168 15.15 52.41 -7.17
CA SER A 168 15.09 53.63 -6.35
C SER A 168 16.09 54.66 -6.83
N ALA A 169 17.33 54.26 -7.09
CA ALA A 169 18.38 55.15 -7.58
C ALA A 169 18.04 55.73 -8.97
N LEU A 170 17.51 54.92 -9.89
CA LEU A 170 17.08 55.35 -11.23
C LEU A 170 15.85 56.27 -11.23
N SER A 171 14.97 56.11 -10.25
CA SER A 171 13.84 57.01 -10.01
C SER A 171 14.33 58.39 -9.53
N ASP A 172 15.25 58.42 -8.57
CA ASP A 172 15.84 59.66 -8.07
C ASP A 172 16.70 60.36 -9.14
N ALA A 173 17.48 59.59 -9.91
CA ALA A 173 18.31 60.08 -11.00
C ALA A 173 17.51 60.77 -12.11
N GLY A 174 16.28 60.31 -12.36
CA GLY A 174 15.36 60.92 -13.33
C GLY A 174 15.04 62.39 -13.04
N ARG A 175 15.23 62.84 -11.79
CA ARG A 175 15.05 64.25 -11.40
C ARG A 175 16.27 65.13 -11.70
N LEU A 176 17.45 64.53 -11.90
CA LEU A 176 18.71 65.24 -12.11
C LEU A 176 18.99 65.57 -13.59
N GLY A 177 18.41 64.82 -14.52
CA GLY A 177 18.56 65.07 -15.96
C GLY A 177 18.51 63.80 -16.80
N ALA A 178 18.50 63.97 -18.12
CA ALA A 178 18.65 62.85 -19.06
C ALA A 178 20.13 62.45 -19.18
N SER A 179 20.40 61.15 -19.16
CA SER A 179 21.75 60.59 -19.28
C SER A 179 21.68 59.24 -19.96
N GLU A 180 22.55 59.03 -20.96
CA GLU A 180 22.66 57.74 -21.65
C GLU A 180 23.04 56.60 -20.71
N VAL A 181 23.81 56.88 -19.65
CA VAL A 181 24.24 55.88 -18.66
C VAL A 181 23.03 55.41 -17.84
N LEU A 182 22.17 56.34 -17.43
CA LEU A 182 20.94 56.01 -16.70
C LEU A 182 19.95 55.25 -17.57
N ASP A 183 19.84 55.59 -18.85
CA ASP A 183 18.96 54.88 -19.80
C ASP A 183 19.45 53.45 -20.08
N ARG A 184 20.77 53.25 -20.20
CA ARG A 184 21.35 51.90 -20.28
C ARG A 184 21.09 51.09 -19.01
N ALA A 185 21.29 51.69 -17.83
CA ALA A 185 21.03 51.02 -16.56
C ALA A 185 19.54 50.68 -16.36
N ARG A 186 18.59 51.50 -16.86
CA ARG A 186 17.16 51.14 -16.92
C ARG A 186 16.92 49.92 -17.80
N ALA A 187 17.50 49.91 -19.01
CA ALA A 187 17.38 48.75 -19.90
C ALA A 187 17.99 47.48 -19.30
N ASP A 188 19.08 47.61 -18.55
CA ASP A 188 19.70 46.50 -17.83
C ASP A 188 18.85 46.02 -16.65
N LEU A 189 18.25 46.92 -15.86
CA LEU A 189 17.29 46.57 -14.80
C LEU A 189 16.11 45.76 -15.38
N ASP A 190 15.53 46.19 -16.50
CA ASP A 190 14.43 45.47 -17.16
C ASP A 190 14.84 44.08 -17.65
N ARG A 191 16.08 43.92 -18.15
CA ARG A 191 16.63 42.62 -18.56
C ARG A 191 16.82 41.70 -17.37
N VAL A 192 17.45 42.19 -16.30
CA VAL A 192 17.71 41.40 -15.09
C VAL A 192 16.40 40.98 -14.42
N ARG A 193 15.38 41.86 -14.38
CA ARG A 193 14.03 41.50 -13.90
C ARG A 193 13.40 40.37 -14.69
N LYS A 194 13.43 40.45 -16.02
CA LYS A 194 12.90 39.39 -16.88
C LYS A 194 13.64 38.06 -16.68
N GLU A 195 14.95 38.09 -16.49
CA GLU A 195 15.74 36.89 -16.18
C GLU A 195 15.44 36.33 -14.79
N ALA A 196 15.30 37.19 -13.77
CA ALA A 196 14.95 36.79 -12.42
C ALA A 196 13.54 36.19 -12.34
N GLU A 197 12.55 36.79 -12.99
CA GLU A 197 11.19 36.24 -13.11
C GLU A 197 11.18 34.90 -13.84
N ARG A 198 11.96 34.78 -14.93
CA ARG A 198 12.11 33.51 -15.65
C ARG A 198 12.70 32.43 -14.75
N ARG A 199 13.73 32.74 -13.96
CA ARG A 199 14.31 31.79 -13.00
C ARG A 199 13.30 31.40 -11.92
N ARG A 200 12.53 32.34 -11.38
CA ARG A 200 11.45 32.03 -10.43
C ARG A 200 10.41 31.08 -11.00
N ARG A 201 10.03 31.27 -12.27
CA ARG A 201 9.10 30.36 -12.96
C ARG A 201 9.70 28.98 -13.13
N GLU A 202 10.95 28.88 -13.61
CA GLU A 202 11.65 27.60 -13.77
C GLU A 202 11.87 26.88 -12.42
N GLU A 203 12.16 27.61 -11.34
CA GLU A 203 12.29 27.06 -9.98
C GLU A 203 10.94 26.63 -9.39
N ALA A 204 9.88 27.41 -9.61
CA ALA A 204 8.52 27.06 -9.20
C ALA A 204 8.02 25.81 -9.94
N GLU A 205 8.29 25.68 -11.24
CA GLU A 205 7.99 24.48 -12.04
C GLU A 205 8.76 23.26 -11.51
N ARG A 206 10.06 23.39 -11.23
CA ARG A 206 10.85 22.30 -10.62
C ARG A 206 10.33 21.91 -9.23
N ALA A 207 9.91 22.89 -8.42
CA ALA A 207 9.32 22.62 -7.11
C ALA A 207 7.97 21.90 -7.23
N GLN A 208 7.13 22.27 -8.21
CA GLN A 208 5.88 21.58 -8.50
C GLN A 208 6.10 20.17 -9.04
N GLU A 209 7.08 19.95 -9.92
CA GLU A 209 7.44 18.61 -10.39
C GLU A 209 7.99 17.73 -9.25
N ALA A 210 8.82 18.29 -8.37
CA ALA A 210 9.32 17.58 -7.19
C ALA A 210 8.18 17.22 -6.23
N ALA A 211 7.21 18.11 -6.04
CA ALA A 211 6.02 17.84 -5.23
C ALA A 211 5.15 16.74 -5.84
N ARG A 212 4.95 16.75 -7.17
CA ARG A 212 4.22 15.69 -7.89
C ARG A 212 4.92 14.34 -7.76
N ARG A 213 6.24 14.28 -7.94
CA ARG A 213 7.02 13.04 -7.73
C ARG A 213 6.92 12.53 -6.30
N ALA A 214 6.98 13.42 -5.30
CA ALA A 214 6.81 13.02 -3.90
C ALA A 214 5.40 12.48 -3.60
N GLN A 215 4.36 13.03 -4.25
CA GLN A 215 2.99 12.51 -4.15
C GLN A 215 2.83 11.16 -4.86
N GLU A 216 3.43 10.99 -6.05
CA GLU A 216 3.45 9.72 -6.78
C GLU A 216 4.18 8.63 -6.02
N GLU A 217 5.33 8.92 -5.40
CA GLU A 217 6.05 7.98 -4.53
C GLU A 217 5.24 7.62 -3.28
N LYS A 218 4.53 8.58 -2.67
CA LYS A 218 3.62 8.29 -1.55
C LYS A 218 2.47 7.38 -1.98
N LEU A 219 1.87 7.62 -3.15
CA LEU A 219 0.82 6.78 -3.71
C LEU A 219 1.34 5.37 -4.07
N GLN A 220 2.56 5.27 -4.59
CA GLN A 220 3.21 3.97 -4.82
C GLN A 220 3.45 3.22 -3.52
N ARG A 221 3.98 3.88 -2.48
CA ARG A 221 4.19 3.25 -1.16
C ARG A 221 2.87 2.80 -0.52
N LEU A 222 1.79 3.56 -0.69
CA LEU A 222 0.46 3.16 -0.22
C LEU A 222 -0.09 1.97 -1.01
N ARG A 223 0.16 1.90 -2.33
CA ARG A 223 -0.20 0.73 -3.16
C ARG A 223 0.61 -0.51 -2.80
N GLU A 224 1.90 -0.37 -2.58
CA GLU A 224 2.79 -1.47 -2.15
C GLU A 224 2.40 -1.96 -0.76
N LYS A 225 2.08 -1.04 0.18
CA LYS A 225 1.59 -1.40 1.51
C LYS A 225 0.24 -2.11 1.46
N ALA A 226 -0.71 -1.60 0.67
CA ALA A 226 -2.00 -2.27 0.48
C ALA A 226 -1.86 -3.66 -0.18
N HIS A 227 -0.91 -3.81 -1.12
CA HIS A 227 -0.61 -5.10 -1.74
C HIS A 227 0.07 -6.06 -0.75
N ALA A 228 0.97 -5.57 0.11
CA ALA A 228 1.60 -6.37 1.16
C ALA A 228 0.59 -6.80 2.24
N GLU A 229 -0.33 -5.93 2.63
CA GLU A 229 -1.43 -6.25 3.55
C GLU A 229 -2.40 -7.26 2.93
N ALA A 230 -2.75 -7.13 1.65
CA ALA A 230 -3.57 -8.12 0.95
C ALA A 230 -2.88 -9.50 0.84
N LEU A 231 -1.56 -9.55 0.62
CA LEU A 231 -0.79 -10.80 0.63
C LEU A 231 -0.69 -11.40 2.05
N ALA A 232 -0.55 -10.56 3.07
CA ALA A 232 -0.58 -11.01 4.47
C ALA A 232 -1.95 -11.61 4.84
N GLU A 233 -3.05 -10.96 4.47
CA GLU A 233 -4.40 -11.49 4.69
C GLU A 233 -4.65 -12.78 3.90
N ALA A 234 -4.17 -12.86 2.66
CA ALA A 234 -4.28 -14.08 1.85
C ALA A 234 -3.47 -15.25 2.45
N THR A 235 -2.27 -14.98 2.97
CA THR A 235 -1.45 -16.01 3.63
C THR A 235 -2.01 -16.42 5.00
N GLU A 236 -2.60 -15.50 5.76
CA GLU A 236 -3.33 -15.84 6.98
C GLU A 236 -4.59 -16.67 6.70
N ALA A 237 -5.35 -16.35 5.65
CA ALA A 237 -6.50 -17.12 5.22
C ALA A 237 -6.09 -18.53 4.76
N ALA A 238 -4.98 -18.65 4.01
CA ALA A 238 -4.42 -19.93 3.62
C ALA A 238 -3.93 -20.74 4.83
N ASN A 239 -3.26 -20.12 5.79
CA ASN A 239 -2.80 -20.77 7.02
C ASN A 239 -3.97 -21.23 7.91
N LYS A 240 -5.07 -20.45 7.98
CA LYS A 240 -6.31 -20.86 8.65
C LYS A 240 -6.95 -22.06 7.95
N ARG A 241 -6.94 -22.10 6.61
CA ARG A 241 -7.41 -23.24 5.80
C ARG A 241 -6.56 -24.48 6.03
N ILE A 242 -5.23 -24.34 6.06
CA ILE A 242 -4.30 -25.43 6.34
C ILE A 242 -4.51 -25.97 7.76
N ALA A 243 -4.62 -25.09 8.77
CA ALA A 243 -4.88 -25.50 10.15
C ALA A 243 -6.27 -26.16 10.34
N GLN A 244 -7.28 -25.75 9.58
CA GLN A 244 -8.57 -26.45 9.53
C GLN A 244 -8.43 -27.84 8.91
N LEU A 245 -7.76 -27.95 7.76
CA LEU A 245 -7.50 -29.25 7.13
C LEU A 245 -6.67 -30.17 8.01
N GLU A 246 -5.67 -29.67 8.73
CA GLU A 246 -4.88 -30.45 9.69
C GLU A 246 -5.73 -30.95 10.88
N ARG A 247 -6.68 -30.14 11.36
CA ARG A 247 -7.65 -30.58 12.39
C ARG A 247 -8.59 -31.63 11.84
N ASP A 248 -9.11 -31.44 10.63
CA ASP A 248 -10.00 -32.40 9.98
C ASP A 248 -9.27 -33.71 9.70
N PHE A 249 -8.02 -33.66 9.22
CA PHE A 249 -7.17 -34.85 9.06
C PHE A 249 -6.85 -35.51 10.39
N LYS A 250 -6.61 -34.75 11.47
CA LYS A 250 -6.37 -35.32 12.80
C LYS A 250 -7.63 -35.98 13.38
N VAL A 251 -8.81 -35.40 13.14
CA VAL A 251 -10.10 -36.00 13.47
C VAL A 251 -10.30 -37.27 12.66
N GLN A 252 -10.06 -37.27 11.35
CA GLN A 252 -10.13 -38.45 10.50
C GLN A 252 -9.12 -39.53 10.90
N LEU A 253 -7.90 -39.16 11.29
CA LEU A 253 -6.88 -40.10 11.80
C LEU A 253 -7.33 -40.70 13.14
N SER A 254 -7.92 -39.90 14.03
CA SER A 254 -8.45 -40.40 15.30
C SER A 254 -9.69 -41.29 15.11
N GLN A 255 -10.54 -40.98 14.12
CA GLN A 255 -11.69 -41.80 13.76
C GLN A 255 -11.27 -43.10 13.07
N ALA A 256 -10.26 -43.05 12.20
CA ALA A 256 -9.66 -44.23 11.59
C ALA A 256 -8.95 -45.11 12.62
N GLN A 257 -8.22 -44.52 13.58
CA GLN A 257 -7.60 -45.22 14.70
C GLN A 257 -8.64 -45.80 15.67
N ALA A 258 -9.76 -45.10 15.90
CA ALA A 258 -10.87 -45.62 16.69
C ALA A 258 -11.57 -46.78 15.98
N ALA A 259 -11.82 -46.67 14.67
CA ALA A 259 -12.36 -47.74 13.84
C ALA A 259 -11.39 -48.93 13.74
N GLU A 260 -10.08 -48.70 13.69
CA GLU A 260 -9.06 -49.76 13.71
C GLU A 260 -8.95 -50.40 15.10
N ALA A 261 -9.12 -49.63 16.18
CA ALA A 261 -9.18 -50.16 17.54
C ALA A 261 -10.46 -50.96 17.80
N GLU A 262 -11.59 -50.56 17.22
CA GLU A 262 -12.84 -51.32 17.24
C GLU A 262 -12.76 -52.56 16.35
N ALA A 263 -12.13 -52.48 15.18
CA ALA A 263 -11.83 -53.62 14.32
C ALA A 263 -10.84 -54.60 14.98
N LYS A 264 -9.85 -54.10 15.73
CA LYS A 264 -8.94 -54.93 16.53
C LYS A 264 -9.65 -55.53 17.74
N LYS A 265 -10.62 -54.84 18.35
CA LYS A 265 -11.46 -55.40 19.43
C LYS A 265 -12.43 -56.45 18.89
N SER A 266 -13.05 -56.25 17.73
CA SER A 266 -13.93 -57.23 17.10
C SER A 266 -13.13 -58.42 16.55
N ALA A 267 -11.93 -58.21 16.00
CA ALA A 267 -11.01 -59.28 15.62
C ALA A 267 -10.50 -60.06 16.83
N ARG A 268 -10.19 -59.40 17.96
CA ARG A 268 -9.83 -60.09 19.21
C ARG A 268 -11.00 -60.84 19.83
N ARG A 269 -12.24 -60.33 19.70
CA ARG A 269 -13.45 -61.05 20.12
C ARG A 269 -13.70 -62.27 19.23
N ALA A 270 -13.64 -62.11 17.90
CA ALA A 270 -13.75 -63.21 16.95
C ALA A 270 -12.62 -64.24 17.10
N GLN A 271 -11.40 -63.81 17.45
CA GLN A 271 -10.29 -64.71 17.73
C GLN A 271 -10.46 -65.40 19.10
N SER A 272 -10.95 -64.72 20.13
CA SER A 272 -11.30 -65.36 21.40
C SER A 272 -12.48 -66.31 21.28
N GLU A 273 -13.45 -66.02 20.41
CA GLU A 273 -14.59 -66.90 20.10
C GLU A 273 -14.14 -68.09 19.23
N ALA A 274 -13.20 -67.88 18.30
CA ALA A 274 -12.58 -68.96 17.54
C ALA A 274 -11.70 -69.85 18.41
N ASP A 275 -10.97 -69.29 19.38
CA ASP A 275 -10.16 -70.05 20.33
C ASP A 275 -11.03 -70.75 21.38
N GLN A 276 -12.17 -70.15 21.79
CA GLN A 276 -13.20 -70.83 22.58
C GLN A 276 -13.91 -71.93 21.80
N ALA A 277 -14.17 -71.74 20.51
CA ALA A 277 -14.71 -72.79 19.63
C ALA A 277 -13.68 -73.90 19.41
N ARG A 278 -12.39 -73.59 19.28
CA ARG A 278 -11.29 -74.58 19.21
C ARG A 278 -11.09 -75.31 20.54
N ALA A 279 -11.27 -74.64 21.68
CA ALA A 279 -11.27 -75.27 22.99
C ALA A 279 -12.50 -76.18 23.19
N ALA A 280 -13.68 -75.76 22.72
CA ALA A 280 -14.88 -76.59 22.73
C ALA A 280 -14.78 -77.77 21.77
N VAL A 281 -14.14 -77.59 20.59
CA VAL A 281 -13.86 -78.68 19.65
C VAL A 281 -12.80 -79.62 20.22
N SER A 282 -11.75 -79.15 20.89
CA SER A 282 -10.77 -80.03 21.52
C SER A 282 -11.32 -80.75 22.78
N GLU A 283 -12.26 -80.13 23.51
CA GLU A 283 -13.04 -80.81 24.55
C GLU A 283 -14.01 -81.84 23.97
N LEU A 284 -14.67 -81.55 22.85
CA LEU A 284 -15.50 -82.51 22.13
C LEU A 284 -14.68 -83.63 21.51
N GLU A 285 -13.48 -83.37 20.99
CA GLU A 285 -12.53 -84.37 20.51
C GLU A 285 -11.96 -85.20 21.67
N ALA A 286 -11.72 -84.61 22.84
CA ALA A 286 -11.32 -85.35 24.04
C ALA A 286 -12.47 -86.21 24.59
N GLN A 287 -13.72 -85.74 24.50
CA GLN A 287 -14.91 -86.51 24.85
C GLN A 287 -15.20 -87.61 23.82
N LEU A 288 -14.96 -87.36 22.53
CA LEU A 288 -15.09 -88.33 21.44
C LEU A 288 -13.96 -89.37 21.47
N ALA A 289 -12.73 -88.97 21.81
CA ALA A 289 -11.62 -89.89 22.07
C ALA A 289 -11.89 -90.75 23.30
N ARG A 290 -12.46 -90.21 24.39
CA ARG A 290 -12.90 -90.99 25.56
C ARG A 290 -14.06 -91.92 25.24
N ALA A 291 -14.97 -91.53 24.35
CA ALA A 291 -16.06 -92.38 23.86
C ALA A 291 -15.55 -93.47 22.91
N GLN A 292 -14.55 -93.18 22.07
CA GLN A 292 -13.87 -94.15 21.20
C GLN A 292 -13.00 -95.12 22.00
N GLN A 293 -12.30 -94.67 23.06
CA GLN A 293 -11.58 -95.54 23.98
C GLN A 293 -12.55 -96.46 24.76
N LYS A 294 -13.74 -95.95 25.13
CA LYS A 294 -14.80 -96.78 25.72
C LYS A 294 -15.37 -97.79 24.72
N LEU A 295 -15.58 -97.42 23.45
CA LEU A 295 -16.00 -98.33 22.38
C LEU A 295 -14.94 -99.41 22.07
N GLN A 296 -13.65 -99.06 22.02
CA GLN A 296 -12.56 -100.02 21.85
C GLN A 296 -12.41 -100.94 23.07
N SER A 297 -12.62 -100.44 24.29
CA SER A 297 -12.63 -101.27 25.51
C SER A 297 -13.84 -102.21 25.60
N LEU A 298 -14.97 -101.85 24.97
CA LEU A 298 -16.15 -102.71 24.86
C LEU A 298 -16.05 -103.69 23.70
N GLN A 299 -15.38 -103.33 22.60
CA GLN A 299 -15.09 -104.23 21.48
C GLN A 299 -14.03 -105.29 21.86
N ALA A 300 -12.98 -104.91 22.61
CA ALA A 300 -12.00 -105.86 23.15
C ALA A 300 -12.61 -106.83 24.19
N LYS A 301 -13.60 -106.38 24.98
CA LYS A 301 -14.37 -107.25 25.90
C LYS A 301 -15.35 -108.17 25.18
N MET A 302 -15.95 -107.73 24.07
CA MET A 302 -16.84 -108.57 23.26
C MET A 302 -16.07 -109.64 22.45
N GLU A 303 -14.81 -109.40 22.11
CA GLU A 303 -13.93 -110.38 21.46
C GLU A 303 -13.32 -111.38 22.47
N SER A 304 -13.00 -110.96 23.69
CA SER A 304 -12.59 -111.90 24.76
C SER A 304 -13.77 -112.73 25.28
N GLU A 305 -14.99 -112.18 25.36
CA GLU A 305 -16.20 -112.92 25.73
C GLU A 305 -16.71 -113.88 24.63
N ARG A 306 -16.35 -113.67 23.36
CA ARG A 306 -16.63 -114.62 22.26
C ARG A 306 -15.62 -115.77 22.20
N ALA A 307 -14.37 -115.55 22.62
CA ALA A 307 -13.37 -116.61 22.79
C ALA A 307 -13.62 -117.48 24.04
N GLU A 308 -14.15 -116.89 25.12
CA GLU A 308 -14.45 -117.62 26.36
C GLU A 308 -15.82 -118.36 26.34
N ARG A 309 -16.77 -117.96 25.48
CA ARG A 309 -18.06 -118.68 25.30
C ARG A 309 -18.00 -119.90 24.37
N ALA A 310 -16.94 -120.07 23.58
CA ALA A 310 -16.70 -121.29 22.78
C ALA A 310 -16.00 -122.41 23.58
N ALA A 311 -15.30 -122.08 24.67
CA ALA A 311 -14.67 -123.05 25.57
C ALA A 311 -15.57 -123.46 26.77
N ALA A 312 -16.61 -122.68 27.08
CA ALA A 312 -17.52 -122.90 28.21
C ALA A 312 -18.73 -123.81 27.92
N GLN A 313 -18.97 -124.23 26.68
CA GLN A 313 -20.08 -125.13 26.30
C GLN A 313 -19.77 -126.62 26.45
N VAL A 314 -18.51 -127.00 26.70
CA VAL A 314 -18.10 -128.40 26.94
C VAL A 314 -17.81 -128.68 28.43
N ALA A 315 -17.64 -127.64 29.26
CA ALA A 315 -17.38 -127.79 30.70
C ALA A 315 -18.64 -127.60 31.59
N ALA A 316 -19.80 -127.37 30.98
CA ALA A 316 -21.08 -127.13 31.66
C ALA A 316 -21.82 -128.41 32.10
N ASP A 317 -21.41 -129.60 31.62
CA ASP A 317 -22.03 -130.88 32.01
C ASP A 317 -21.36 -131.56 33.22
N GLU A 318 -20.25 -131.03 33.77
CA GLU A 318 -19.51 -131.70 34.86
C GLU A 318 -19.44 -130.92 36.19
N ARG A 319 -20.08 -129.75 36.34
CA ARG A 319 -19.98 -128.97 37.59
C ARG A 319 -21.31 -128.55 38.22
N LEU A 320 -22.31 -129.43 38.06
CA LEU A 320 -23.57 -129.45 38.80
C LEU A 320 -23.48 -130.30 40.10
N SER A 321 -22.32 -130.34 40.76
CA SER A 321 -22.14 -131.22 41.94
C SER A 321 -21.35 -130.70 43.13
N ALA A 322 -20.94 -129.42 43.20
CA ALA A 322 -20.32 -128.95 44.45
C ALA A 322 -20.36 -127.42 44.67
N ALA A 323 -21.57 -126.87 44.69
CA ALA A 323 -21.87 -125.58 45.31
C ALA A 323 -21.82 -125.67 46.85
N ALA A 324 -20.65 -126.01 47.42
CA ALA A 324 -20.51 -126.21 48.87
C ALA A 324 -19.25 -125.60 49.51
N ALA A 325 -18.51 -124.71 48.83
CA ALA A 325 -17.39 -124.01 49.47
C ALA A 325 -17.24 -122.53 49.04
N ALA A 326 -18.37 -121.89 48.75
CA ALA A 326 -18.51 -120.45 48.55
C ALA A 326 -18.32 -119.61 49.85
N GLU A 327 -17.63 -120.13 50.86
CA GLU A 327 -17.35 -119.46 52.14
C GLU A 327 -15.86 -119.07 52.34
N ALA A 328 -14.97 -119.37 51.39
CA ALA A 328 -13.54 -119.01 51.49
C ALA A 328 -13.12 -117.73 50.72
N GLU A 329 -13.96 -117.16 49.85
CA GLU A 329 -13.60 -115.98 49.05
C GLU A 329 -13.94 -114.62 49.69
N ALA A 330 -14.69 -114.61 50.80
CA ALA A 330 -14.96 -113.40 51.57
C ALA A 330 -13.72 -112.83 52.31
N LYS A 331 -12.62 -113.61 52.46
CA LYS A 331 -11.37 -113.13 53.09
C LYS A 331 -10.31 -112.59 52.11
N LYS A 332 -10.49 -112.74 50.78
CA LYS A 332 -9.59 -112.12 49.78
C LYS A 332 -10.01 -110.70 49.39
N GLN A 333 -11.30 -110.36 49.49
CA GLN A 333 -11.77 -109.00 49.19
C GLN A 333 -11.39 -107.97 50.27
N LEU A 334 -11.10 -108.41 51.51
CA LEU A 334 -10.67 -107.52 52.60
C LEU A 334 -9.19 -107.08 52.50
N ARG A 335 -8.34 -107.83 51.78
CA ARG A 335 -6.94 -107.43 51.47
C ARG A 335 -6.83 -106.50 50.26
N LYS A 336 -7.82 -106.49 49.36
CA LYS A 336 -7.88 -105.58 48.20
C LYS A 336 -8.27 -104.16 48.63
N ILE A 337 -9.20 -104.04 49.58
CA ILE A 337 -9.63 -102.75 50.15
C ILE A 337 -8.53 -102.08 50.99
N GLN A 338 -7.59 -102.84 51.58
CA GLN A 338 -6.43 -102.27 52.28
C GLN A 338 -5.33 -101.74 51.34
N ALA A 339 -5.18 -102.30 50.13
CA ALA A 339 -4.25 -101.78 49.13
C ALA A 339 -4.79 -100.51 48.44
N ASP A 340 -6.10 -100.46 48.18
CA ASP A 340 -6.76 -99.29 47.59
C ASP A 340 -6.76 -98.07 48.54
N ARG A 341 -6.76 -98.30 49.86
CA ARG A 341 -6.63 -97.23 50.87
C ARG A 341 -5.22 -96.60 50.89
N GLN A 342 -4.16 -97.38 50.70
CA GLN A 342 -2.79 -96.85 50.65
C GLN A 342 -2.49 -96.12 49.32
N ALA A 343 -3.14 -96.52 48.21
CA ALA A 343 -3.09 -95.78 46.94
C ALA A 343 -3.87 -94.44 46.99
N LEU A 344 -4.96 -94.38 47.77
CA LEU A 344 -5.70 -93.13 48.01
C LEU A 344 -4.94 -92.17 48.95
N GLU A 345 -4.18 -92.68 49.92
CA GLU A 345 -3.35 -91.83 50.79
C GLU A 345 -2.15 -91.21 50.04
N ALA A 346 -1.58 -91.91 49.04
CA ALA A 346 -0.54 -91.36 48.16
C ALA A 346 -1.07 -90.26 47.21
N THR A 347 -2.26 -90.47 46.62
CA THR A 347 -2.88 -89.46 45.73
C THR A 347 -3.39 -88.23 46.50
N VAL A 348 -3.75 -88.37 47.78
CA VAL A 348 -4.08 -87.23 48.65
C VAL A 348 -2.81 -86.47 49.09
N ALA A 349 -1.66 -87.13 49.20
CA ALA A 349 -0.38 -86.46 49.45
C ALA A 349 0.10 -85.65 48.23
N ASP A 350 -0.02 -86.21 47.03
CA ASP A 350 0.29 -85.51 45.78
C ASP A 350 -0.67 -84.34 45.51
N ALA A 351 -1.96 -84.51 45.78
CA ALA A 351 -2.95 -83.42 45.69
C ALA A 351 -2.68 -82.29 46.70
N ARG A 352 -2.17 -82.59 47.90
CA ARG A 352 -1.75 -81.58 48.89
C ARG A 352 -0.44 -80.89 48.50
N ALA A 353 0.46 -81.57 47.79
CA ALA A 353 1.67 -80.97 47.24
C ALA A 353 1.36 -80.04 46.05
N GLU A 354 0.36 -80.37 45.23
CA GLU A 354 -0.14 -79.49 44.17
C GLU A 354 -0.94 -78.31 44.73
N GLN A 355 -1.73 -78.53 45.78
CA GLN A 355 -2.46 -77.46 46.46
C GLN A 355 -1.52 -76.45 47.13
N THR A 356 -0.42 -76.89 47.74
CA THR A 356 0.61 -75.98 48.29
C THR A 356 1.38 -75.25 47.19
N ARG A 357 1.64 -75.86 46.04
CA ARG A 357 2.23 -75.17 44.87
C ARG A 357 1.29 -74.14 44.23
N LEU A 358 -0.03 -74.40 44.23
CA LEU A 358 -1.02 -73.44 43.75
C LEU A 358 -1.22 -72.29 44.73
N VAL A 359 -1.20 -72.56 46.04
CA VAL A 359 -1.22 -71.51 47.09
C VAL A 359 0.04 -70.64 47.00
N GLN A 360 1.23 -71.22 46.85
CA GLN A 360 2.47 -70.46 46.64
C GLN A 360 2.48 -69.62 45.36
N LYS A 361 1.82 -70.09 44.27
CA LYS A 361 1.66 -69.30 43.04
C LYS A 361 0.65 -68.17 43.20
N LEU A 362 -0.41 -68.37 43.98
CA LEU A 362 -1.38 -67.33 44.30
C LEU A 362 -0.77 -66.25 45.21
N ASP A 363 0.02 -66.64 46.21
CA ASP A 363 0.73 -65.70 47.08
C ASP A 363 1.79 -64.89 46.30
N ALA A 364 2.54 -65.53 45.39
CA ALA A 364 3.49 -64.85 44.52
C ALA A 364 2.82 -63.90 43.50
N GLN A 365 1.59 -64.21 43.07
CA GLN A 365 0.80 -63.28 42.23
C GLN A 365 0.18 -62.15 43.06
N ALA A 366 -0.19 -62.41 44.31
CA ALA A 366 -0.69 -61.38 45.22
C ALA A 366 0.41 -60.37 45.62
N GLU A 367 1.65 -60.83 45.83
CA GLU A 367 2.80 -59.95 46.09
C GLU A 367 3.13 -59.07 44.86
N LYS A 368 3.13 -59.63 43.65
CA LYS A 368 3.33 -58.84 42.42
C LYS A 368 2.24 -57.78 42.21
N LEU A 369 0.98 -58.13 42.48
CA LEU A 369 -0.12 -57.17 42.42
C LEU A 369 -0.03 -56.10 43.53
N ALA A 370 0.55 -56.43 44.68
CA ALA A 370 0.81 -55.46 45.75
C ALA A 370 1.97 -54.51 45.41
N GLU A 371 3.02 -55.00 44.75
CA GLU A 371 4.13 -54.18 44.24
C GLU A 371 3.65 -53.24 43.11
N GLU A 372 2.89 -53.75 42.13
CA GLU A 372 2.29 -52.92 41.08
C GLU A 372 1.33 -51.85 41.65
N ARG A 373 0.60 -52.17 42.74
CA ARG A 373 -0.23 -51.17 43.44
C ARG A 373 0.61 -50.10 44.14
N ARG A 374 1.74 -50.47 44.75
CA ARG A 374 2.67 -49.51 45.37
C ARG A 374 3.33 -48.61 44.32
N GLU A 375 3.71 -49.15 43.17
CA GLU A 375 4.26 -48.37 42.06
C GLU A 375 3.22 -47.43 41.44
N ARG A 376 1.97 -47.88 41.27
CA ARG A 376 0.87 -47.01 40.82
C ARG A 376 0.52 -45.92 41.82
N GLU A 377 0.59 -46.19 43.12
CA GLU A 377 0.40 -45.17 44.15
C GLU A 377 1.56 -44.17 44.22
N ALA A 378 2.81 -44.62 44.01
CA ALA A 378 3.97 -43.74 43.89
C ALA A 378 3.85 -42.81 42.67
N LEU A 379 3.50 -43.37 41.50
CA LEU A 379 3.27 -42.58 40.28
C LEU A 379 2.09 -41.62 40.41
N ARG A 380 1.01 -42.01 41.11
CA ARG A 380 -0.11 -41.10 41.42
C ARG A 380 0.32 -39.96 42.34
N LYS A 381 1.17 -40.21 43.33
CA LYS A 381 1.70 -39.16 44.21
C LYS A 381 2.65 -38.22 43.46
N GLU A 382 3.50 -38.72 42.57
CA GLU A 382 4.36 -37.88 41.73
C GLU A 382 3.57 -37.05 40.71
N LEU A 383 2.55 -37.63 40.07
CA LEU A 383 1.67 -36.89 39.16
C LEU A 383 0.85 -35.82 39.90
N ALA A 384 0.33 -36.12 41.10
CA ALA A 384 -0.36 -35.15 41.94
C ALA A 384 0.56 -34.02 42.46
N ALA A 385 1.85 -34.32 42.68
CA ALA A 385 2.84 -33.29 43.00
C ALA A 385 3.16 -32.40 41.79
N ARG A 386 3.24 -32.98 40.58
CA ARG A 386 3.46 -32.22 39.34
C ARG A 386 2.26 -31.37 38.95
N THR A 387 1.03 -31.84 39.13
CA THR A 387 -0.17 -31.01 38.89
C THR A 387 -0.24 -29.83 39.84
N ARG A 388 0.06 -30.02 41.14
CA ARG A 388 0.13 -28.89 42.09
C ARG A 388 1.23 -27.89 41.76
N ALA A 389 2.39 -28.36 41.27
CA ALA A 389 3.46 -27.48 40.82
C ALA A 389 3.04 -26.66 39.58
N LEU A 390 2.35 -27.28 38.62
CA LEU A 390 1.79 -26.61 37.43
C LEU A 390 0.70 -25.59 37.80
N GLU A 391 -0.24 -25.95 38.67
CA GLU A 391 -1.29 -25.04 39.16
C GLU A 391 -0.69 -23.81 39.87
N SER A 392 0.39 -23.99 40.62
CA SER A 392 1.09 -22.87 41.27
C SER A 392 1.83 -21.96 40.27
N ALA A 393 2.37 -22.54 39.19
CA ALA A 393 3.03 -21.80 38.11
C ALA A 393 2.01 -21.05 37.23
N GLU A 394 0.86 -21.65 36.96
CA GLU A 394 -0.27 -21.01 36.28
C GLU A 394 -0.86 -19.86 37.10
N ALA A 395 -0.98 -20.01 38.42
CA ALA A 395 -1.41 -18.93 39.31
C ALA A 395 -0.38 -17.78 39.42
N ALA A 396 0.91 -18.06 39.21
CA ALA A 396 1.95 -17.02 39.13
C ALA A 396 1.93 -16.30 37.76
N ALA A 397 1.77 -17.05 36.67
CA ALA A 397 1.60 -16.51 35.33
C ALA A 397 0.31 -15.69 35.18
N GLY A 398 -0.79 -16.12 35.80
CA GLY A 398 -2.05 -15.37 35.88
C GLY A 398 -1.90 -14.00 36.57
N ARG A 399 -1.08 -13.92 37.63
CA ARG A 399 -0.79 -12.66 38.32
C ARG A 399 0.14 -11.73 37.52
N ALA A 400 1.10 -12.28 36.78
CA ALA A 400 1.96 -11.49 35.90
C ALA A 400 1.19 -10.94 34.68
N THR A 401 0.30 -11.75 34.10
CA THR A 401 -0.56 -11.33 32.98
C THR A 401 -1.63 -10.33 33.39
N ALA A 402 -2.15 -10.39 34.63
CA ALA A 402 -3.04 -9.37 35.17
C ALA A 402 -2.34 -8.00 35.32
N LYS A 403 -1.10 -7.98 35.83
CA LYS A 403 -0.30 -6.74 35.92
C LYS A 403 0.03 -6.14 34.56
N LEU A 404 0.43 -6.97 33.58
CA LEU A 404 0.68 -6.49 32.22
C LEU A 404 -0.59 -5.97 31.53
N ARG A 405 -1.77 -6.52 31.87
CA ARG A 405 -3.05 -5.98 31.38
C ARG A 405 -3.38 -4.63 32.00
N GLU A 406 -3.18 -4.47 33.31
CA GLU A 406 -3.35 -3.16 33.97
C GLU A 406 -2.40 -2.11 33.38
N GLU A 407 -1.13 -2.44 33.16
CA GLU A 407 -0.16 -1.55 32.51
C GLU A 407 -0.58 -1.19 31.07
N LEU A 408 -1.05 -2.16 30.28
CA LEU A 408 -1.56 -1.90 28.93
C LEU A 408 -2.83 -1.04 28.92
N ASP A 409 -3.74 -1.24 29.87
CA ASP A 409 -4.96 -0.45 29.97
C ASP A 409 -4.66 0.98 30.43
N THR A 410 -3.66 1.18 31.30
CA THR A 410 -3.16 2.53 31.65
C THR A 410 -2.51 3.23 30.46
N LEU A 411 -1.68 2.53 29.68
CA LEU A 411 -1.04 3.09 28.47
C LEU A 411 -2.06 3.40 27.36
N ARG A 412 -3.12 2.58 27.24
CA ARG A 412 -4.23 2.86 26.33
C ARG A 412 -5.01 4.11 26.76
N ALA A 413 -5.26 4.26 28.06
CA ALA A 413 -5.94 5.43 28.59
C ALA A 413 -5.14 6.72 28.37
N THR A 414 -3.81 6.69 28.55
CA THR A 414 -2.95 7.86 28.27
C THR A 414 -2.90 8.18 26.78
N PHE A 415 -2.80 7.16 25.92
CA PHE A 415 -2.77 7.34 24.47
C PHE A 415 -4.09 7.89 23.90
N GLU A 416 -5.25 7.41 24.39
CA GLU A 416 -6.54 7.95 23.98
C GLU A 416 -6.77 9.39 24.51
N ALA A 417 -6.23 9.72 25.69
CA ALA A 417 -6.22 11.10 26.18
C ALA A 417 -5.34 12.02 25.32
N GLU A 418 -4.16 11.57 24.88
CA GLU A 418 -3.29 12.32 23.97
C GLU A 418 -3.91 12.50 22.57
N LYS A 419 -4.56 11.46 22.04
CA LYS A 419 -5.32 11.56 20.78
C LYS A 419 -6.46 12.58 20.89
N ALA A 420 -7.22 12.56 21.98
CA ALA A 420 -8.30 13.51 22.20
C ALA A 420 -7.75 14.95 22.27
N ALA A 421 -6.65 15.17 23.00
CA ALA A 421 -5.98 16.48 23.07
C ALA A 421 -5.45 16.94 21.69
N HIS A 422 -4.87 16.03 20.90
CA HIS A 422 -4.40 16.34 19.55
C HIS A 422 -5.57 16.65 18.60
N HIS A 423 -6.67 15.93 18.70
CA HIS A 423 -7.87 16.20 17.89
C HIS A 423 -8.51 17.55 18.24
N GLU A 424 -8.58 17.90 19.53
CA GLU A 424 -9.02 19.23 19.96
C GLU A 424 -8.07 20.34 19.48
N ALA A 425 -6.75 20.10 19.49
CA ALA A 425 -5.78 21.06 18.97
C ALA A 425 -5.96 21.29 17.46
N LEU A 426 -6.19 20.23 16.68
CA LEU A 426 -6.49 20.33 15.24
C LEU A 426 -7.79 21.11 14.99
N GLN A 427 -8.87 20.81 15.72
CA GLN A 427 -10.13 21.53 15.59
C GLN A 427 -9.99 23.03 15.92
N ARG A 428 -9.16 23.39 16.92
CA ARG A 428 -8.86 24.79 17.24
C ARG A 428 -8.09 25.47 16.10
N LEU A 429 -7.16 24.76 15.48
CA LEU A 429 -6.34 25.25 14.36
C LEU A 429 -7.20 25.45 13.10
N GLU A 430 -8.08 24.49 12.77
CA GLU A 430 -9.06 24.62 11.69
C GLU A 430 -10.01 25.80 11.92
N LYS A 431 -10.48 25.98 13.16
CA LYS A 431 -11.33 27.12 13.53
C LYS A 431 -10.60 28.47 13.43
N GLN A 432 -9.31 28.51 13.77
CA GLN A 432 -8.47 29.71 13.57
C GLN A 432 -8.24 29.99 12.08
N GLN A 433 -8.00 28.97 11.27
CA GLN A 433 -7.85 29.11 9.81
C GLN A 433 -9.14 29.59 9.16
N ALA A 434 -10.30 29.07 9.58
CA ALA A 434 -11.60 29.53 9.12
C ALA A 434 -11.84 31.02 9.47
N ARG A 435 -11.50 31.45 10.69
CA ARG A 435 -11.58 32.86 11.08
C ARG A 435 -10.65 33.77 10.27
N ILE A 436 -9.42 33.34 10.03
CA ILE A 436 -8.47 34.09 9.19
C ILE A 436 -8.99 34.17 7.75
N ALA A 437 -9.62 33.12 7.23
CA ALA A 437 -10.24 33.14 5.90
C ALA A 437 -11.45 34.09 5.83
N GLU A 438 -12.29 34.12 6.87
CA GLU A 438 -13.40 35.07 6.99
C GLU A 438 -12.89 36.52 7.07
N GLU A 439 -11.88 36.79 7.90
CA GLU A 439 -11.26 38.12 8.02
C GLU A 439 -10.60 38.57 6.71
N ARG A 440 -9.97 37.65 5.96
CA ARG A 440 -9.44 37.94 4.62
C ARG A 440 -10.54 38.26 3.63
N ALA A 441 -11.63 37.49 3.61
CA ALA A 441 -12.78 37.76 2.75
C ALA A 441 -13.47 39.09 3.10
N GLU A 442 -13.52 39.46 4.38
CA GLU A 442 -14.01 40.78 4.80
C GLU A 442 -13.06 41.91 4.40
N LEU A 443 -11.75 41.72 4.50
CA LEU A 443 -10.75 42.69 4.06
C LEU A 443 -10.78 42.88 2.55
N GLU A 444 -10.91 41.81 1.76
CA GLU A 444 -11.09 41.87 0.31
C GLU A 444 -12.36 42.62 -0.06
N LYS A 445 -13.49 42.36 0.63
CA LYS A 445 -14.72 43.14 0.45
C LYS A 445 -14.53 44.61 0.79
N ARG A 446 -13.79 44.94 1.86
CA ARG A 446 -13.49 46.33 2.23
C ARG A 446 -12.56 47.00 1.23
N LEU A 447 -11.62 46.27 0.66
CA LEU A 447 -10.67 46.76 -0.34
C LEU A 447 -11.38 47.02 -1.67
N ALA A 448 -12.22 46.10 -2.14
CA ALA A 448 -13.09 46.31 -3.30
C ALA A 448 -14.03 47.51 -3.12
N LEU A 449 -14.60 47.69 -1.92
CA LEU A 449 -15.46 48.83 -1.61
C LEU A 449 -14.67 50.16 -1.49
N ALA A 450 -13.39 50.09 -1.09
CA ALA A 450 -12.49 51.25 -1.08
C ALA A 450 -12.03 51.62 -2.50
N GLU A 451 -11.79 50.65 -3.37
CA GLU A 451 -11.49 50.85 -4.80
C GLU A 451 -12.69 51.46 -5.52
N GLN A 452 -13.90 50.94 -5.28
CA GLN A 452 -15.14 51.52 -5.82
C GLN A 452 -15.32 52.98 -5.36
N ARG A 453 -15.05 53.29 -4.09
CA ARG A 453 -15.07 54.68 -3.59
C ARG A 453 -13.97 55.55 -4.18
N ALA A 454 -12.81 54.98 -4.50
CA ALA A 454 -11.72 55.70 -5.14
C ALA A 454 -12.03 56.01 -6.62
N GLU A 455 -12.72 55.10 -7.31
CA GLU A 455 -13.24 55.33 -8.67
C GLU A 455 -14.35 56.39 -8.66
N GLU A 456 -15.32 56.31 -7.74
CA GLU A 456 -16.33 57.34 -7.54
C GLU A 456 -15.69 58.71 -7.23
N HIS A 457 -14.60 58.75 -6.45
CA HIS A 457 -13.84 59.97 -6.20
C HIS A 457 -13.10 60.49 -7.44
N ARG A 458 -12.55 59.61 -8.30
CA ARG A 458 -11.91 60.00 -9.57
C ARG A 458 -12.93 60.54 -10.56
N GLU A 459 -14.12 59.96 -10.61
CA GLU A 459 -15.23 60.45 -11.43
C GLU A 459 -15.76 61.80 -10.91
N ALA A 460 -15.89 61.94 -9.58
CA ALA A 460 -16.25 63.21 -8.94
C ALA A 460 -15.19 64.29 -9.17
N GLU A 461 -13.90 63.96 -9.12
CA GLU A 461 -12.81 64.89 -9.46
C GLU A 461 -12.80 65.26 -10.95
N ALA A 462 -13.11 64.32 -11.85
CA ALA A 462 -13.24 64.60 -13.28
C ALA A 462 -14.45 65.50 -13.56
N ALA A 463 -15.57 65.30 -12.86
CA ALA A 463 -16.74 66.17 -12.92
C ALA A 463 -16.47 67.56 -12.32
N ALA A 464 -15.75 67.62 -11.19
CA ALA A 464 -15.33 68.87 -10.57
C ALA A 464 -14.35 69.65 -11.47
N LYS A 465 -13.41 68.98 -12.15
CA LYS A 465 -12.51 69.61 -13.12
C LYS A 465 -13.29 70.24 -14.28
N ARG A 466 -14.30 69.56 -14.82
CA ARG A 466 -15.21 70.10 -15.84
C ARG A 466 -16.02 71.31 -15.35
N GLN A 467 -16.47 71.31 -14.09
CA GLN A 467 -17.14 72.46 -13.47
C GLN A 467 -16.18 73.62 -13.18
N THR A 468 -14.92 73.36 -12.83
CA THR A 468 -13.90 74.41 -12.63
C THR A 468 -13.40 75.02 -13.94
N GLU A 469 -13.42 74.27 -15.05
CA GLU A 469 -13.16 74.80 -16.39
C GLU A 469 -14.32 75.65 -16.91
N GLN A 470 -15.56 75.32 -16.55
CA GLN A 470 -16.73 76.19 -16.79
C GLN A 470 -16.72 77.45 -15.89
N ALA A 471 -16.23 77.36 -14.65
CA ALA A 471 -16.08 78.50 -13.75
C ALA A 471 -14.90 79.43 -14.10
N ARG A 472 -13.89 78.93 -14.83
CA ARG A 472 -12.80 79.74 -15.40
C ARG A 472 -13.26 80.70 -16.51
N ALA A 473 -14.44 80.48 -17.10
CA ALA A 473 -15.04 81.39 -18.07
C ALA A 473 -15.83 82.56 -17.43
N SER A 474 -16.12 82.52 -16.13
CA SER A 474 -16.82 83.59 -15.38
C SER A 474 -15.86 84.48 -14.56
N LEU A 475 -14.55 84.39 -14.79
CA LEU A 475 -13.52 84.96 -13.93
C LEU A 475 -13.12 86.42 -14.27
N ASP A 476 -13.94 87.11 -15.07
CA ASP A 476 -13.78 88.56 -15.33
C ASP A 476 -14.71 89.44 -14.48
N GLU A 477 -15.68 88.87 -13.73
CA GLU A 477 -16.58 89.65 -12.85
C GLU A 477 -16.20 89.64 -11.36
N LEU A 478 -15.26 88.81 -10.91
CA LEU A 478 -14.93 88.64 -9.48
C LEU A 478 -13.68 89.39 -9.00
N THR A 479 -13.08 90.24 -9.83
CA THR A 479 -11.94 91.09 -9.44
C THR A 479 -12.30 92.18 -8.42
N LEU A 480 -13.60 92.43 -8.19
CA LEU A 480 -14.10 93.34 -7.13
C LEU A 480 -14.45 92.63 -5.80
N ALA A 481 -14.53 91.29 -5.77
CA ALA A 481 -14.80 90.50 -4.55
C ALA A 481 -13.53 90.11 -3.76
N PHE A 482 -12.37 90.13 -4.44
CA PHE A 482 -11.07 89.70 -3.90
C PHE A 482 -10.56 90.53 -2.70
N ALA A 483 -11.10 91.74 -2.48
CA ALA A 483 -10.73 92.57 -1.33
C ALA A 483 -11.40 92.11 -0.01
N ALA A 484 -12.61 91.55 -0.07
CA ALA A 484 -13.30 90.99 1.10
C ALA A 484 -12.82 89.57 1.44
N GLU A 485 -12.40 88.80 0.43
CA GLU A 485 -11.90 87.44 0.58
C GLU A 485 -10.51 87.38 1.24
N LYS A 486 -9.72 88.46 1.15
CA LYS A 486 -8.39 88.55 1.78
C LYS A 486 -8.47 88.61 3.31
N GLU A 487 -9.53 89.19 3.88
CA GLU A 487 -9.77 89.18 5.34
C GLU A 487 -10.40 87.87 5.82
N ALA A 488 -11.23 87.22 4.99
CA ALA A 488 -11.74 85.87 5.26
C ALA A 488 -10.61 84.82 5.22
N ALA A 489 -9.67 84.93 4.28
CA ALA A 489 -8.50 84.06 4.14
C ALA A 489 -7.52 84.14 5.31
N GLN A 490 -7.43 85.29 5.99
CA GLN A 490 -6.61 85.43 7.21
C GLN A 490 -7.27 84.74 8.43
N LYS A 491 -8.60 84.77 8.54
CA LYS A 491 -9.33 84.04 9.59
C LYS A 491 -9.36 82.53 9.32
N GLU A 492 -9.48 82.12 8.06
CA GLU A 492 -9.32 80.74 7.61
C GLU A 492 -7.91 80.21 7.86
N ARG A 493 -6.85 80.99 7.58
CA ARG A 493 -5.47 80.59 7.92
C ARG A 493 -5.28 80.36 9.42
N ALA A 494 -5.81 81.24 10.28
CA ALA A 494 -5.73 81.06 11.74
C ALA A 494 -6.54 79.85 12.24
N ARG A 495 -7.63 79.48 11.55
CA ARG A 495 -8.40 78.26 11.82
C ARG A 495 -7.65 77.00 11.34
N LEU A 496 -7.11 77.03 10.14
CA LEU A 496 -6.33 75.95 9.55
C LEU A 496 -5.01 75.70 10.30
N GLU A 497 -4.39 76.73 10.89
CA GLU A 497 -3.23 76.54 11.77
C GLU A 497 -3.60 75.85 13.08
N ARG A 498 -4.79 76.13 13.66
CA ARG A 498 -5.30 75.40 14.83
C ARG A 498 -5.71 73.97 14.51
N GLU A 499 -6.29 73.75 13.32
CA GLU A 499 -6.61 72.41 12.84
C GLU A 499 -5.35 71.62 12.47
N ARG A 500 -4.31 72.27 11.93
CA ARG A 500 -2.99 71.67 11.72
C ARG A 500 -2.31 71.31 13.05
N ALA A 501 -2.41 72.15 14.07
CA ALA A 501 -1.89 71.82 15.40
C ALA A 501 -2.62 70.60 16.01
N ARG A 502 -3.96 70.54 15.88
CA ARG A 502 -4.75 69.38 16.34
C ARG A 502 -4.47 68.11 15.52
N LEU A 503 -4.23 68.24 14.22
CA LEU A 503 -3.85 67.11 13.37
C LEU A 503 -2.42 66.65 13.65
N ALA A 504 -1.51 67.57 13.99
CA ALA A 504 -0.16 67.24 14.43
C ALA A 504 -0.16 66.50 15.79
N GLU A 505 -0.94 66.97 16.77
CA GLU A 505 -1.13 66.25 18.05
C GLU A 505 -1.77 64.87 17.83
N ARG A 506 -2.71 64.75 16.88
CA ARG A 506 -3.35 63.47 16.54
C ARG A 506 -2.40 62.54 15.77
N LEU A 507 -1.49 63.08 14.97
CA LEU A 507 -0.44 62.29 14.31
C LEU A 507 0.61 61.83 15.32
N GLU A 508 1.04 62.66 16.26
CA GLU A 508 1.92 62.24 17.36
C GLU A 508 1.25 61.16 18.23
N ALA A 509 -0.05 61.30 18.53
CA ALA A 509 -0.80 60.27 19.24
C ALA A 509 -0.87 58.95 18.45
N LEU A 510 -1.17 58.99 17.14
CA LEU A 510 -1.19 57.80 16.28
C LEU A 510 0.21 57.19 16.07
N GLU A 511 1.27 57.98 16.05
CA GLU A 511 2.65 57.51 16.00
C GLU A 511 3.07 56.87 17.33
N SER A 512 2.62 57.40 18.47
CA SER A 512 2.82 56.77 19.77
C SER A 512 2.08 55.43 19.86
N GLU A 513 0.80 55.37 19.45
CA GLU A 513 0.02 54.13 19.37
C GLU A 513 0.60 53.12 18.38
N ARG A 514 1.13 53.58 17.22
CA ARG A 514 1.87 52.71 16.28
C ARG A 514 3.17 52.19 16.87
N SER A 515 3.89 53.02 17.63
CA SER A 515 5.15 52.60 18.26
C SER A 515 4.91 51.63 19.41
N GLU A 516 3.81 51.79 20.16
CA GLU A 516 3.38 50.88 21.22
C GLU A 516 2.83 49.58 20.62
N GLY A 517 2.04 49.65 19.55
CA GLY A 517 1.57 48.50 18.78
C GLY A 517 2.72 47.73 18.13
N ALA A 518 3.71 48.42 17.57
CA ALA A 518 4.92 47.79 17.03
C ALA A 518 5.74 47.10 18.11
N ARG A 519 5.88 47.71 19.29
CA ARG A 519 6.55 47.08 20.45
C ARG A 519 5.77 45.88 20.99
N ALA A 520 4.44 45.93 21.01
CA ALA A 520 3.59 44.82 21.40
C ALA A 520 3.71 43.66 20.40
N LEU A 521 3.64 43.94 19.10
CA LEU A 521 3.84 42.95 18.04
C LEU A 521 5.26 42.37 18.05
N SER A 522 6.30 43.16 18.35
CA SER A 522 7.66 42.65 18.52
C SER A 522 7.77 41.72 19.74
N ARG A 523 7.11 42.02 20.86
CA ARG A 523 7.07 41.12 22.02
C ARG A 523 6.32 39.82 21.72
N GLU A 524 5.17 39.91 21.05
CA GLU A 524 4.42 38.73 20.61
C GLU A 524 5.21 37.88 19.60
N LEU A 525 5.98 38.52 18.71
CA LEU A 525 6.88 37.84 17.78
C LEU A 525 8.03 37.15 18.52
N GLU A 526 8.63 37.78 19.53
CA GLU A 526 9.68 37.19 20.36
C GLU A 526 9.14 36.00 21.18
N GLU A 527 7.96 36.13 21.79
CA GLU A 527 7.28 35.04 22.51
C GLU A 527 6.92 33.87 21.58
N ALA A 528 6.43 34.16 20.37
CA ALA A 528 6.15 33.15 19.35
C ALA A 528 7.43 32.47 18.86
N GLN A 529 8.53 33.21 18.69
CA GLN A 529 9.83 32.65 18.31
C GLN A 529 10.42 31.78 19.43
N GLU A 530 10.27 32.16 20.70
CA GLU A 530 10.66 31.31 21.82
C GLU A 530 9.81 30.05 21.92
N ALA A 531 8.49 30.15 21.73
CA ALA A 531 7.59 29.00 21.70
C ALA A 531 7.96 28.03 20.56
N LEU A 532 8.29 28.56 19.37
CA LEU A 532 8.73 27.76 18.23
C LEU A 532 10.07 27.07 18.49
N ARG A 533 11.02 27.75 19.16
CA ARG A 533 12.31 27.18 19.56
C ARG A 533 12.13 26.05 20.58
N ARG A 534 11.23 26.20 21.54
CA ARG A 534 10.88 25.13 22.50
C ARG A 534 10.24 23.94 21.80
N SER A 535 9.27 24.17 20.91
CA SER A 535 8.64 23.07 20.16
C SER A 535 9.61 22.36 19.21
N LEU A 536 10.58 23.09 18.64
CA LEU A 536 11.65 22.49 17.83
C LEU A 536 12.59 21.63 18.68
N ALA A 537 12.96 22.09 19.87
CA ALA A 537 13.76 21.31 20.81
C ALA A 537 13.03 20.02 21.26
N ASP A 538 11.74 20.12 21.58
CA ASP A 538 10.92 18.96 21.97
C ASP A 538 10.73 17.98 20.79
N ALA A 539 10.57 18.50 19.57
CA ALA A 539 10.48 17.69 18.35
C ALA A 539 11.82 16.99 18.02
N GLU A 540 12.95 17.67 18.21
CA GLU A 540 14.28 17.09 18.07
C GLU A 540 14.56 16.01 19.12
N GLU A 541 14.12 16.22 20.36
CA GLU A 541 14.22 15.22 21.42
C GLU A 541 13.34 14.00 21.12
N SER A 542 12.09 14.22 20.70
CA SER A 542 11.19 13.15 20.23
C SER A 542 11.78 12.38 19.05
N ARG A 543 12.42 13.09 18.10
CA ARG A 543 13.11 12.46 16.97
C ARG A 543 14.30 11.63 17.43
N ARG A 544 15.10 12.10 18.39
CA ARG A 544 16.21 11.31 18.98
C ARG A 544 15.69 10.07 19.69
N GLN A 545 14.58 10.17 20.43
CA GLN A 545 13.93 9.02 21.07
C GLN A 545 13.41 8.02 20.04
N LEU A 546 12.82 8.48 18.93
CA LEU A 546 12.37 7.62 17.84
C LEU A 546 13.54 6.97 17.08
N GLU A 547 14.65 7.69 16.87
CA GLU A 547 15.87 7.16 16.28
C GLU A 547 16.51 6.10 17.20
N ALA A 548 16.50 6.31 18.51
CA ALA A 548 16.96 5.32 19.50
C ALA A 548 16.06 4.08 19.52
N ALA A 549 14.74 4.25 19.59
CA ALA A 549 13.77 3.15 19.55
C ALA A 549 13.85 2.38 18.22
N ARG A 550 14.10 3.07 17.10
CA ARG A 550 14.35 2.42 15.82
C ARG A 550 15.64 1.60 15.84
N GLY A 551 16.71 2.11 16.45
CA GLY A 551 17.95 1.35 16.64
C GLY A 551 17.74 0.09 17.48
N GLU A 552 16.98 0.17 18.57
CA GLU A 552 16.60 -0.98 19.40
C GLU A 552 15.78 -2.00 18.60
N LEU A 553 14.77 -1.54 17.84
CA LEU A 553 13.97 -2.40 16.97
C LEU A 553 14.79 -3.04 15.84
N GLU A 554 15.78 -2.35 15.28
CA GLU A 554 16.69 -2.92 14.28
C GLU A 554 17.55 -4.04 14.89
N VAL A 555 18.05 -3.85 16.12
CA VAL A 555 18.78 -4.89 16.87
C VAL A 555 17.87 -6.08 17.21
N GLU A 556 16.63 -5.84 17.66
CA GLU A 556 15.65 -6.89 17.92
C GLU A 556 15.25 -7.64 16.64
N LEU A 557 15.14 -6.93 15.52
CA LEU A 557 14.81 -7.51 14.23
C LEU A 557 15.97 -8.34 13.66
N GLU A 558 17.23 -7.91 13.88
CA GLU A 558 18.41 -8.73 13.61
C GLU A 558 18.48 -9.97 14.51
N ALA A 559 18.14 -9.83 15.81
CA ALA A 559 18.05 -10.97 16.72
C ALA A 559 16.93 -11.95 16.31
N ALA A 560 15.77 -11.43 15.90
CA ALA A 560 14.66 -12.22 15.36
C ALA A 560 15.05 -12.91 14.05
N ARG A 561 15.78 -12.24 13.15
CA ARG A 561 16.34 -12.83 11.92
C ARG A 561 17.37 -13.92 12.22
N ALA A 562 18.21 -13.73 13.24
CA ALA A 562 19.15 -14.76 13.69
C ALA A 562 18.40 -15.97 14.28
N GLN A 563 17.33 -15.75 15.03
CA GLN A 563 16.47 -16.80 15.57
C GLN A 563 15.70 -17.53 14.46
N THR A 564 15.11 -16.83 13.49
CA THR A 564 14.44 -17.46 12.34
C THR A 564 15.44 -18.21 11.47
N GLY A 565 16.66 -17.70 11.26
CA GLY A 565 17.74 -18.43 10.60
C GLY A 565 18.16 -19.69 11.37
N HIS A 566 18.18 -19.66 12.71
CA HIS A 566 18.41 -20.85 13.53
C HIS A 566 17.23 -21.83 13.40
N LEU A 567 15.99 -21.35 13.41
CA LEU A 567 14.80 -22.19 13.27
C LEU A 567 14.73 -22.82 11.88
N GLN A 568 15.06 -22.08 10.82
CA GLN A 568 15.18 -22.59 9.45
C GLN A 568 16.25 -23.68 9.36
N LYS A 569 17.46 -23.47 9.91
CA LYS A 569 18.49 -24.52 9.97
C LYS A 569 18.05 -25.75 10.78
N LYS A 570 17.25 -25.56 11.83
CA LYS A 570 16.63 -26.68 12.58
C LYS A 570 15.58 -27.39 11.73
N LEU A 571 14.77 -26.66 10.97
CA LEU A 571 13.74 -27.18 10.10
C LEU A 571 14.37 -27.95 8.93
N GLU A 572 15.42 -27.43 8.31
CA GLU A 572 16.25 -28.12 7.31
C GLU A 572 16.89 -29.38 7.89
N LYS A 573 17.41 -29.35 9.12
CA LYS A 573 17.93 -30.55 9.79
C LYS A 573 16.83 -31.58 10.07
N LEU A 574 15.63 -31.14 10.44
CA LEU A 574 14.49 -32.03 10.69
C LEU A 574 13.92 -32.59 9.38
N GLN A 575 13.91 -31.80 8.30
CA GLN A 575 13.55 -32.25 6.96
C GLN A 575 14.58 -33.24 6.43
N ALA A 576 15.88 -32.96 6.59
CA ALA A 576 16.93 -33.90 6.23
C ALA A 576 16.80 -35.21 7.02
N ARG A 577 16.51 -35.15 8.33
CA ARG A 577 16.22 -36.36 9.14
C ARG A 577 14.94 -37.07 8.69
N LEU A 578 13.90 -36.33 8.30
CA LEU A 578 12.66 -36.91 7.80
C LEU A 578 12.89 -37.60 6.46
N GLU A 579 13.66 -37.01 5.56
CA GLU A 579 14.04 -37.61 4.29
C GLU A 579 15.01 -38.78 4.49
N GLU A 580 15.92 -38.72 5.45
CA GLU A 580 16.75 -39.87 5.88
C GLU A 580 15.88 -40.99 6.46
N GLU A 581 14.88 -40.69 7.30
CA GLU A 581 13.95 -41.69 7.83
C GLU A 581 13.03 -42.25 6.75
N LYS A 582 12.59 -41.43 5.78
CA LYS A 582 11.84 -41.89 4.61
C LYS A 582 12.70 -42.79 3.75
N ALA A 583 13.95 -42.40 3.47
CA ALA A 583 14.90 -43.23 2.73
C ALA A 583 15.21 -44.53 3.47
N GLN A 584 15.36 -44.50 4.81
CA GLN A 584 15.53 -45.70 5.64
C GLN A 584 14.27 -46.57 5.63
N LYS A 585 13.07 -45.99 5.68
CA LYS A 585 11.80 -46.74 5.57
C LYS A 585 11.59 -47.33 4.19
N GLU A 586 11.93 -46.60 3.14
CA GLU A 586 11.92 -47.11 1.76
C GLU A 586 12.97 -48.19 1.56
N GLN A 587 14.15 -48.04 2.14
CA GLN A 587 15.20 -49.06 2.13
C GLN A 587 14.74 -50.30 2.89
N LEU A 588 14.17 -50.15 4.09
CA LEU A 588 13.57 -51.26 4.83
C LEU A 588 12.38 -51.87 4.10
N ALA A 589 11.57 -51.10 3.39
CA ALA A 589 10.48 -51.61 2.56
C ALA A 589 11.03 -52.40 1.36
N ARG A 590 12.08 -51.91 0.70
CA ARG A 590 12.77 -52.62 -0.38
C ARG A 590 13.48 -53.88 0.12
N ASP A 591 14.10 -53.83 1.29
CA ASP A 591 14.74 -54.98 1.92
C ASP A 591 13.68 -55.99 2.36
N PHE A 592 12.54 -55.53 2.89
CA PHE A 592 11.40 -56.39 3.24
C PHE A 592 10.71 -56.97 2.01
N ASP A 593 10.58 -56.21 0.92
CA ASP A 593 10.06 -56.70 -0.37
C ASP A 593 11.05 -57.66 -1.02
N ALA A 594 12.36 -57.42 -0.88
CA ALA A 594 13.40 -58.34 -1.32
C ALA A 594 13.45 -59.60 -0.44
N GLU A 595 13.20 -59.50 0.86
CA GLU A 595 13.04 -60.63 1.77
C GLU A 595 11.73 -61.38 1.52
N LEU A 596 10.64 -60.69 1.19
CA LEU A 596 9.40 -61.30 0.74
C LEU A 596 9.58 -61.95 -0.64
N ALA A 597 10.37 -61.38 -1.54
CA ALA A 597 10.69 -61.97 -2.83
C ALA A 597 11.64 -63.17 -2.67
N ARG A 598 12.61 -63.12 -1.74
CA ARG A 598 13.45 -64.26 -1.37
C ARG A 598 12.66 -65.32 -0.62
N ALA A 599 11.69 -64.95 0.21
CA ALA A 599 10.81 -65.87 0.93
C ALA A 599 9.76 -66.47 0.01
N ARG A 600 9.28 -65.72 -1.00
CA ARG A 600 8.43 -66.22 -2.09
C ARG A 600 9.23 -67.10 -3.05
N GLY A 601 10.46 -66.74 -3.39
CA GLY A 601 11.37 -67.59 -4.18
C GLY A 601 11.77 -68.86 -3.42
N SER A 602 12.05 -68.75 -2.11
CA SER A 602 12.31 -69.88 -1.22
C SER A 602 11.06 -70.71 -0.95
N ASN A 603 9.87 -70.10 -0.87
CA ASN A 603 8.62 -70.84 -0.79
C ASN A 603 8.26 -71.45 -2.15
N GLU A 604 8.56 -70.83 -3.28
CA GLU A 604 8.32 -71.40 -4.61
C GLU A 604 9.32 -72.51 -4.90
N GLU A 605 10.57 -72.41 -4.44
CA GLU A 605 11.55 -73.50 -4.47
C GLU A 605 11.21 -74.59 -3.48
N ALA A 606 10.77 -74.26 -2.26
CA ALA A 606 10.29 -75.23 -1.27
C ALA A 606 8.97 -75.87 -1.72
N TRP A 607 8.12 -75.14 -2.44
CA TRP A 607 6.86 -75.64 -3.01
C TRP A 607 7.14 -76.44 -4.27
N ARG A 608 8.10 -76.09 -5.12
CA ARG A 608 8.57 -76.94 -6.23
C ARG A 608 9.31 -78.18 -5.73
N LEU A 609 10.06 -78.09 -4.64
CA LEU A 609 10.69 -79.25 -3.99
C LEU A 609 9.65 -80.10 -3.26
N ALA A 610 8.62 -79.50 -2.65
CA ALA A 610 7.50 -80.20 -2.03
C ALA A 610 6.54 -80.78 -3.07
N GLU A 611 6.38 -80.14 -4.23
CA GLU A 611 5.59 -80.61 -5.37
C GLU A 611 6.37 -81.68 -6.13
N ALA A 612 7.69 -81.57 -6.26
CA ALA A 612 8.55 -82.65 -6.75
C ALA A 612 8.63 -83.81 -5.75
N ALA A 613 8.64 -83.54 -4.44
CA ALA A 613 8.60 -84.56 -3.40
C ALA A 613 7.21 -85.20 -3.30
N ALA A 614 6.13 -84.43 -3.48
CA ALA A 614 4.76 -84.92 -3.54
C ALA A 614 4.53 -85.69 -4.85
N ALA A 615 5.08 -85.25 -5.98
CA ALA A 615 5.05 -85.99 -7.24
C ALA A 615 5.86 -87.28 -7.14
N ARG A 616 7.03 -87.27 -6.49
CA ARG A 616 7.80 -88.49 -6.17
C ARG A 616 7.06 -89.38 -5.17
N ARG A 617 6.34 -88.81 -4.21
CA ARG A 617 5.54 -89.54 -3.23
C ARG A 617 4.30 -90.13 -3.87
N VAL A 618 3.67 -89.41 -4.80
CA VAL A 618 2.57 -89.90 -5.64
C VAL A 618 3.08 -90.98 -6.56
N GLN A 619 4.24 -90.83 -7.22
CA GLN A 619 4.85 -91.89 -8.02
C GLN A 619 5.27 -93.10 -7.16
N GLN A 620 5.77 -92.89 -5.93
CA GLN A 620 6.05 -93.96 -4.98
C GLN A 620 4.78 -94.63 -4.50
N LEU A 621 3.72 -93.87 -4.20
CA LEU A 621 2.43 -94.41 -3.79
C LEU A 621 1.73 -95.10 -4.96
N GLU A 622 1.88 -94.61 -6.19
CA GLU A 622 1.40 -95.24 -7.42
C GLU A 622 2.18 -96.51 -7.72
N ALA A 623 3.51 -96.51 -7.51
CA ALA A 623 4.33 -97.72 -7.62
C ALA A 623 4.05 -98.70 -6.48
N GLU A 624 3.80 -98.24 -5.24
CA GLU A 624 3.36 -99.06 -4.11
C GLU A 624 1.94 -99.58 -4.32
N HIS A 625 1.05 -98.79 -4.91
CA HIS A 625 -0.30 -99.21 -5.29
C HIS A 625 -0.26 -100.17 -6.47
N GLN A 626 0.62 -99.97 -7.46
CA GLN A 626 0.84 -100.90 -8.55
C GLN A 626 1.48 -102.19 -8.03
N ALA A 627 2.47 -102.12 -7.14
CA ALA A 627 3.04 -103.28 -6.47
C ALA A 627 2.03 -103.99 -5.59
N ARG A 628 1.16 -103.26 -4.86
CA ARG A 628 0.04 -103.84 -4.09
C ARG A 628 -1.07 -104.37 -4.98
N LEU A 629 -1.28 -103.80 -6.17
CA LEU A 629 -2.20 -104.33 -7.17
C LEU A 629 -1.59 -105.55 -7.85
N GLU A 630 -0.28 -105.63 -8.03
CA GLU A 630 0.44 -106.79 -8.54
C GLU A 630 0.55 -107.89 -7.48
N GLU A 631 0.75 -107.56 -6.21
CA GLU A 631 0.63 -108.47 -5.06
C GLU A 631 -0.81 -108.89 -4.87
N ALA A 632 -1.79 -107.99 -4.96
CA ALA A 632 -3.21 -108.36 -4.90
C ALA A 632 -3.60 -109.20 -6.12
N ARG A 633 -3.04 -108.96 -7.31
CA ARG A 633 -3.22 -109.81 -8.50
C ARG A 633 -2.47 -111.13 -8.35
N ALA A 634 -1.31 -111.16 -7.70
CA ALA A 634 -0.57 -112.39 -7.43
C ALA A 634 -1.27 -113.24 -6.36
N VAL A 635 -1.80 -112.61 -5.31
CA VAL A 635 -2.65 -113.22 -4.28
C VAL A 635 -4.02 -113.58 -4.86
N GLU A 636 -4.56 -112.82 -5.81
CA GLU A 636 -5.77 -113.19 -6.55
C GLU A 636 -5.49 -114.35 -7.51
N ILE A 637 -4.34 -114.40 -8.17
CA ILE A 637 -3.91 -115.53 -9.02
C ILE A 637 -3.59 -116.75 -8.15
N GLU A 638 -2.99 -116.61 -6.97
CA GLU A 638 -2.76 -117.68 -6.00
C GLU A 638 -4.07 -118.13 -5.35
N ALA A 639 -4.96 -117.22 -4.97
CA ALA A 639 -6.29 -117.53 -4.47
C ALA A 639 -7.16 -118.15 -5.56
N ARG A 640 -7.00 -117.75 -6.84
CA ARG A 640 -7.70 -118.29 -8.00
C ARG A 640 -7.12 -119.63 -8.43
N THR A 641 -5.82 -119.88 -8.30
CA THR A 641 -5.22 -121.21 -8.52
C THR A 641 -5.50 -122.16 -7.36
N GLN A 642 -5.55 -121.68 -6.12
CA GLN A 642 -6.01 -122.43 -4.95
C GLN A 642 -7.53 -122.67 -5.00
N LEU A 643 -8.32 -121.72 -5.51
CA LEU A 643 -9.75 -121.90 -5.81
C LEU A 643 -9.94 -122.80 -7.03
N GLU A 644 -9.11 -122.77 -8.07
CA GLU A 644 -9.21 -123.69 -9.22
C GLU A 644 -8.74 -125.10 -8.84
N GLN A 645 -7.81 -125.25 -7.90
CA GLN A 645 -7.45 -126.54 -7.28
C GLN A 645 -8.56 -127.05 -6.34
N LYS A 646 -9.18 -126.18 -5.54
CA LYS A 646 -10.34 -126.54 -4.70
C LYS A 646 -11.59 -126.78 -5.54
N LEU A 647 -11.84 -125.98 -6.57
CA LEU A 647 -12.94 -126.11 -7.52
C LEU A 647 -12.72 -127.25 -8.52
N SER A 648 -11.50 -127.75 -8.77
CA SER A 648 -11.31 -128.99 -9.54
C SER A 648 -11.54 -130.24 -8.68
N LEU A 649 -11.19 -130.20 -7.39
CA LEU A 649 -11.56 -131.21 -6.40
C LEU A 649 -13.07 -131.20 -6.08
N GLU A 650 -13.67 -130.01 -6.05
CA GLU A 650 -15.10 -129.82 -5.83
C GLU A 650 -15.92 -129.98 -7.12
N ARG A 651 -15.41 -129.69 -8.34
CA ARG A 651 -16.09 -129.98 -9.62
C ARG A 651 -16.20 -131.49 -9.88
N ALA A 652 -15.27 -132.30 -9.37
CA ALA A 652 -15.44 -133.76 -9.31
C ALA A 652 -16.55 -134.20 -8.33
N GLY A 653 -16.93 -133.35 -7.35
CA GLY A 653 -18.07 -133.54 -6.45
C GLY A 653 -19.37 -132.85 -6.90
N PHE A 654 -19.29 -131.76 -7.66
CA PHE A 654 -20.42 -130.93 -8.12
C PHE A 654 -20.97 -131.37 -9.49
N GLU A 655 -20.29 -132.23 -10.27
CA GLU A 655 -20.93 -132.98 -11.36
C GLU A 655 -22.05 -133.92 -10.86
N LEU A 656 -22.09 -134.21 -9.55
CA LEU A 656 -23.16 -134.93 -8.85
C LEU A 656 -24.26 -134.03 -8.28
N GLN A 657 -24.09 -132.70 -8.28
CA GLN A 657 -25.05 -131.71 -7.72
C GLN A 657 -25.53 -130.67 -8.77
N LEU A 658 -24.92 -130.63 -9.96
CA LEU A 658 -25.30 -129.82 -11.12
C LEU A 658 -26.56 -130.31 -11.87
N THR A 659 -27.24 -131.33 -11.37
CA THR A 659 -28.64 -131.65 -11.73
C THR A 659 -29.66 -130.85 -10.91
N GLU A 660 -29.32 -130.36 -9.71
CA GLU A 660 -30.29 -129.78 -8.77
C GLU A 660 -30.31 -128.24 -8.73
N LEU A 661 -29.21 -127.54 -9.06
CA LEU A 661 -29.17 -126.06 -8.99
C LEU A 661 -29.18 -125.33 -10.34
N ARG A 662 -29.29 -126.08 -11.44
CA ARG A 662 -29.77 -125.54 -12.75
C ARG A 662 -31.19 -124.96 -12.65
N ALA A 663 -31.93 -125.22 -11.57
CA ALA A 663 -33.24 -124.62 -11.27
C ALA A 663 -33.18 -123.25 -10.56
N LYS A 664 -32.00 -122.75 -10.16
CA LYS A 664 -31.86 -121.41 -9.53
C LYS A 664 -31.09 -120.39 -10.39
N LEU A 665 -30.63 -120.81 -11.57
CA LEU A 665 -29.86 -119.99 -12.52
C LEU A 665 -30.66 -118.84 -13.17
N GLU A 666 -31.99 -118.78 -13.07
CA GLU A 666 -32.77 -117.93 -13.98
C GLU A 666 -33.37 -116.66 -13.35
N ARG A 667 -33.07 -116.32 -12.08
CA ARG A 667 -33.73 -115.18 -11.40
C ARG A 667 -32.90 -113.96 -10.98
N GLU A 668 -31.57 -114.02 -10.92
CA GLU A 668 -30.78 -112.82 -10.50
C GLU A 668 -29.76 -112.35 -11.54
N HIS A 669 -29.62 -113.12 -12.63
CA HIS A 669 -29.13 -112.66 -13.93
C HIS A 669 -30.13 -111.71 -14.64
N ALA A 670 -31.17 -111.26 -13.94
CA ALA A 670 -31.73 -109.93 -14.08
C ALA A 670 -30.86 -108.93 -13.31
N THR A 671 -29.58 -108.89 -13.67
CA THR A 671 -29.07 -107.78 -14.47
C THR A 671 -29.11 -106.50 -13.66
N GLN A 672 -28.02 -106.16 -12.98
CA GLN A 672 -26.73 -105.84 -13.62
C GLN A 672 -26.85 -104.84 -14.82
N LEU A 673 -28.04 -104.29 -15.06
CA LEU A 673 -28.40 -103.14 -15.89
C LEU A 673 -28.49 -101.84 -15.05
N ALA A 674 -28.34 -101.93 -13.72
CA ALA A 674 -28.33 -100.77 -12.82
C ALA A 674 -26.91 -100.24 -12.49
N ALA A 675 -25.87 -101.08 -12.59
CA ALA A 675 -24.50 -100.67 -12.26
C ALA A 675 -23.77 -99.94 -13.40
N ALA A 676 -24.28 -100.02 -14.64
CA ALA A 676 -23.74 -99.27 -15.79
C ALA A 676 -24.14 -97.78 -15.81
N ARG A 677 -25.06 -97.34 -14.94
CA ARG A 677 -25.51 -95.94 -14.83
C ARG A 677 -24.74 -95.11 -13.78
N ALA A 678 -23.84 -95.71 -13.01
CA ALA A 678 -23.10 -95.01 -11.94
C ALA A 678 -21.74 -94.42 -12.38
N SER A 679 -21.13 -94.92 -13.47
CA SER A 679 -19.92 -94.30 -14.03
C SER A 679 -20.21 -93.18 -15.04
N GLU A 680 -21.43 -93.11 -15.57
CA GLU A 680 -21.92 -92.02 -16.43
C GLU A 680 -22.25 -90.74 -15.62
N THR A 681 -22.60 -90.88 -14.34
CA THR A 681 -22.86 -89.74 -13.43
C THR A 681 -21.58 -89.08 -12.91
N GLU A 682 -20.48 -89.82 -12.74
CA GLU A 682 -19.20 -89.23 -12.32
C GLU A 682 -18.49 -88.49 -13.47
N GLN A 683 -18.69 -88.91 -14.71
CA GLN A 683 -18.17 -88.19 -15.89
C GLN A 683 -19.01 -86.93 -16.20
N ARG A 684 -20.32 -86.95 -15.94
CA ARG A 684 -21.17 -85.73 -15.99
C ARG A 684 -20.84 -84.74 -14.87
N LEU A 685 -20.57 -85.18 -13.64
CA LEU A 685 -20.17 -84.29 -12.54
C LEU A 685 -18.79 -83.63 -12.74
N ARG A 686 -17.86 -84.28 -13.46
CA ARG A 686 -16.56 -83.67 -13.81
C ARG A 686 -16.66 -82.72 -15.00
N ALA A 687 -17.56 -82.97 -15.96
CA ALA A 687 -17.86 -82.05 -17.05
C ALA A 687 -18.65 -80.82 -16.57
N GLU A 688 -19.67 -81.01 -15.71
CA GLU A 688 -20.44 -79.93 -15.09
C GLU A 688 -19.60 -79.08 -14.14
N LYS A 689 -18.62 -79.67 -13.44
CA LYS A 689 -17.69 -78.90 -12.61
C LYS A 689 -16.70 -78.06 -13.44
N ALA A 690 -16.26 -78.55 -14.58
CA ALA A 690 -15.41 -77.80 -15.51
C ALA A 690 -16.19 -76.71 -16.29
N GLU A 691 -17.48 -76.93 -16.59
CA GLU A 691 -18.40 -75.90 -17.10
C GLU A 691 -18.80 -74.89 -16.01
N ALA A 692 -18.96 -75.30 -14.76
CA ALA A 692 -19.20 -74.40 -13.62
C ALA A 692 -17.99 -73.49 -13.34
N GLU A 693 -16.77 -74.01 -13.46
CA GLU A 693 -15.55 -73.20 -13.30
C GLU A 693 -15.32 -72.25 -14.48
N ARG A 694 -15.70 -72.64 -15.71
CA ARG A 694 -15.69 -71.74 -16.89
C ARG A 694 -16.76 -70.66 -16.82
N THR A 695 -17.99 -71.01 -16.41
CA THR A 695 -19.08 -70.03 -16.20
C THR A 695 -18.86 -69.17 -14.96
N HIS A 696 -18.12 -69.64 -13.95
CA HIS A 696 -17.70 -68.81 -12.81
C HIS A 696 -16.56 -67.84 -13.21
N LEU A 697 -15.63 -68.24 -14.07
CA LEU A 697 -14.57 -67.36 -14.57
C LEU A 697 -15.08 -66.39 -15.66
N GLU A 698 -16.05 -66.78 -16.49
CA GLU A 698 -16.78 -65.88 -17.38
C GLU A 698 -17.72 -64.97 -16.58
N GLY A 699 -18.37 -65.47 -15.54
CA GLY A 699 -19.15 -64.66 -14.59
C GLY A 699 -18.29 -63.68 -13.79
N LEU A 700 -17.05 -64.01 -13.44
CA LEU A 700 -16.09 -63.07 -12.84
C LEU A 700 -15.60 -62.03 -13.85
N ARG A 701 -15.39 -62.41 -15.12
CA ARG A 701 -15.01 -61.45 -16.18
C ARG A 701 -16.18 -60.57 -16.62
N GLU A 702 -17.41 -61.06 -16.57
CA GLU A 702 -18.63 -60.29 -16.75
C GLU A 702 -18.96 -59.45 -15.53
N HIS A 703 -18.65 -59.92 -14.31
CA HIS A 703 -18.72 -59.11 -13.09
C HIS A 703 -17.67 -58.00 -13.10
N ASP A 704 -16.44 -58.29 -13.54
CA ASP A 704 -15.40 -57.26 -13.71
C ASP A 704 -15.77 -56.30 -14.84
N ARG A 705 -16.32 -56.78 -15.98
CA ARG A 705 -16.85 -55.89 -17.04
C ARG A 705 -18.07 -55.10 -16.58
N ALA A 706 -18.91 -55.63 -15.70
CA ALA A 706 -20.06 -54.94 -15.11
C ALA A 706 -19.65 -53.99 -13.97
N LEU A 707 -18.53 -54.26 -13.29
CA LEU A 707 -17.91 -53.35 -12.33
C LEU A 707 -17.20 -52.22 -13.07
N PHE A 708 -16.49 -52.50 -14.16
CA PHE A 708 -15.88 -51.47 -15.01
C PHE A 708 -16.93 -50.66 -15.78
N SER A 709 -17.98 -51.30 -16.34
CA SER A 709 -19.10 -50.55 -16.94
C SER A 709 -19.94 -49.83 -15.88
N GLY A 710 -20.04 -50.37 -14.67
CA GLY A 710 -20.67 -49.72 -13.52
C GLY A 710 -19.87 -48.52 -13.02
N ILE A 711 -18.54 -48.58 -13.04
CA ILE A 711 -17.65 -47.46 -12.73
C ILE A 711 -17.67 -46.42 -13.85
N GLU A 712 -17.72 -46.84 -15.13
CA GLU A 712 -17.87 -45.92 -16.27
C GLU A 712 -19.25 -45.27 -16.28
N GLN A 713 -20.32 -46.01 -15.97
CA GLN A 713 -21.67 -45.47 -15.77
C GLN A 713 -21.77 -44.63 -14.51
N GLN A 714 -21.01 -44.91 -13.44
CA GLN A 714 -20.92 -44.04 -12.27
C GLN A 714 -20.12 -42.77 -12.58
N LEU A 715 -19.06 -42.84 -13.38
CA LEU A 715 -18.30 -41.69 -13.84
C LEU A 715 -19.09 -40.85 -14.85
N GLU A 716 -19.88 -41.47 -15.74
CA GLU A 716 -20.83 -40.77 -16.61
C GLU A 716 -21.99 -40.21 -15.81
N ALA A 717 -22.56 -40.94 -14.85
CA ALA A 717 -23.57 -40.42 -13.94
C ALA A 717 -23.03 -39.32 -13.02
N GLU A 718 -21.75 -39.34 -12.64
CA GLU A 718 -21.10 -38.26 -11.89
C GLU A 718 -20.74 -37.08 -12.79
N ARG A 719 -20.42 -37.30 -14.07
CA ARG A 719 -20.27 -36.22 -15.05
C ARG A 719 -21.62 -35.61 -15.43
N GLU A 720 -22.67 -36.41 -15.51
CA GLU A 720 -24.04 -35.95 -15.74
C GLU A 720 -24.59 -35.27 -14.49
N ARG A 721 -24.34 -35.79 -13.28
CA ARG A 721 -24.58 -35.06 -12.03
C ARG A 721 -23.72 -33.82 -11.93
N GLY A 722 -22.51 -33.82 -12.46
CA GLY A 722 -21.64 -32.64 -12.56
C GLY A 722 -22.26 -31.58 -13.47
N ARG A 723 -22.75 -31.98 -14.66
CA ARG A 723 -23.47 -31.11 -15.58
C ARG A 723 -24.84 -30.67 -15.06
N GLU A 724 -25.54 -31.54 -14.34
CA GLU A 724 -26.82 -31.25 -13.71
C GLU A 724 -26.63 -30.34 -12.49
N LEU A 725 -25.54 -30.50 -11.74
CA LEU A 725 -25.13 -29.60 -10.67
C LEU A 725 -24.64 -28.28 -11.24
N GLU A 726 -23.93 -28.24 -12.37
CA GLU A 726 -23.57 -27.00 -13.08
C GLU A 726 -24.81 -26.28 -13.65
N LEU A 727 -25.78 -27.03 -14.18
CA LEU A 727 -27.07 -26.48 -14.61
C LEU A 727 -27.89 -25.99 -13.42
N LYS A 728 -27.93 -26.73 -12.31
CA LYS A 728 -28.55 -26.29 -11.05
C LYS A 728 -27.77 -25.12 -10.44
N LEU A 729 -26.45 -25.04 -10.60
CA LEU A 729 -25.65 -23.90 -10.15
C LEU A 729 -26.00 -22.68 -10.99
N ARG A 730 -26.13 -22.83 -12.32
CA ARG A 730 -26.59 -21.76 -13.22
C ARG A 730 -28.04 -21.37 -12.96
N GLU A 731 -28.90 -22.32 -12.61
CA GLU A 731 -30.28 -22.07 -12.25
C GLU A 731 -30.39 -21.38 -10.89
N VAL A 732 -29.57 -21.76 -9.92
CA VAL A 732 -29.41 -21.07 -8.63
C VAL A 732 -28.76 -19.71 -8.81
N GLU A 733 -27.82 -19.52 -9.73
CA GLU A 733 -27.25 -18.21 -10.07
C GLU A 733 -28.29 -17.31 -10.76
N LEU A 734 -29.15 -17.87 -11.61
CA LEU A 734 -30.26 -17.15 -12.21
C LEU A 734 -31.37 -16.86 -11.20
N GLN A 735 -31.64 -17.77 -10.25
CA GLN A 735 -32.54 -17.52 -9.12
C GLN A 735 -31.96 -16.48 -8.17
N LEU A 736 -30.65 -16.52 -7.89
CA LEU A 736 -29.97 -15.53 -7.06
C LEU A 736 -29.96 -14.17 -7.76
N ARG A 737 -29.84 -14.11 -9.10
CA ARG A 737 -30.01 -12.87 -9.86
C ARG A 737 -31.45 -12.37 -9.82
N ARG A 738 -32.44 -13.24 -9.96
CA ARG A 738 -33.86 -12.87 -9.82
C ARG A 738 -34.20 -12.41 -8.40
N GLU A 739 -33.67 -13.07 -7.37
CA GLU A 739 -33.79 -12.66 -5.97
C GLU A 739 -33.03 -11.37 -5.70
N GLN A 740 -31.88 -11.14 -6.33
CA GLN A 740 -31.16 -9.87 -6.27
C GLN A 740 -31.94 -8.73 -6.94
N GLU A 741 -32.55 -8.98 -8.10
CA GLU A 741 -33.43 -8.02 -8.78
C GLU A 741 -34.74 -7.79 -7.98
N GLU A 742 -35.31 -8.82 -7.37
CA GLU A 742 -36.44 -8.72 -6.45
C GLU A 742 -36.06 -7.99 -5.16
N HIS A 743 -34.84 -8.19 -4.65
CA HIS A 743 -34.28 -7.46 -3.51
C HIS A 743 -33.95 -6.01 -3.86
N GLU A 744 -33.51 -5.72 -5.08
CA GLU A 744 -33.29 -4.35 -5.55
C GLU A 744 -34.61 -3.62 -5.78
N THR A 745 -35.63 -4.31 -6.31
CA THR A 745 -36.97 -3.73 -6.46
C THR A 745 -37.70 -3.59 -5.12
N THR A 746 -37.52 -4.51 -4.17
CA THR A 746 -38.02 -4.32 -2.79
C THR A 746 -37.22 -3.24 -2.06
N ARG A 747 -35.90 -3.12 -2.26
CA ARG A 747 -35.11 -1.99 -1.72
C ARG A 747 -35.49 -0.65 -2.35
N ALA A 748 -35.85 -0.63 -3.63
CA ALA A 748 -36.37 0.57 -4.28
C ALA A 748 -37.75 0.94 -3.71
N ARG A 749 -38.63 -0.05 -3.48
CA ARG A 749 -39.92 0.16 -2.78
C ARG A 749 -39.74 0.58 -1.33
N GLU A 750 -38.75 0.04 -0.62
CA GLU A 750 -38.39 0.45 0.74
C GLU A 750 -37.76 1.84 0.78
N ARG A 751 -37.00 2.26 -0.24
CA ARG A 751 -36.51 3.65 -0.35
C ARG A 751 -37.66 4.62 -0.57
N VAL A 752 -38.59 4.31 -1.47
CA VAL A 752 -39.80 5.12 -1.67
C VAL A 752 -40.69 5.13 -0.41
N ALA A 753 -40.81 4.00 0.29
CA ALA A 753 -41.54 3.93 1.57
C ALA A 753 -40.82 4.69 2.70
N ARG A 754 -39.48 4.65 2.75
CA ARG A 754 -38.68 5.42 3.73
C ARG A 754 -38.68 6.91 3.43
N GLU A 755 -38.69 7.31 2.17
CA GLU A 755 -38.85 8.71 1.75
C GLU A 755 -40.27 9.21 2.06
N ALA A 756 -41.29 8.37 1.89
CA ALA A 756 -42.66 8.67 2.33
C ALA A 756 -42.79 8.72 3.86
N ASP A 757 -42.14 7.82 4.60
CA ASP A 757 -42.08 7.83 6.06
C ASP A 757 -41.25 9.00 6.59
N GLN A 758 -40.20 9.42 5.88
CA GLN A 758 -39.38 10.56 6.24
C GLN A 758 -40.13 11.87 5.99
N ALA A 759 -40.84 12.00 4.86
CA ALA A 759 -41.78 13.09 4.63
C ALA A 759 -42.93 13.09 5.66
N GLY A 760 -43.41 11.91 6.06
CA GLY A 760 -44.39 11.74 7.13
C GLY A 760 -43.86 12.12 8.51
N ARG A 761 -42.59 11.81 8.81
CA ARG A 761 -41.89 12.19 10.05
C ARG A 761 -41.53 13.66 10.07
N GLU A 762 -41.21 14.27 8.94
CA GLU A 762 -40.98 15.72 8.82
C GLU A 762 -42.29 16.50 8.95
N ALA A 763 -43.40 16.00 8.38
CA ALA A 763 -44.74 16.55 8.62
C ALA A 763 -45.21 16.34 10.07
N ALA A 764 -44.88 15.20 10.69
CA ALA A 764 -45.16 14.93 12.10
C ALA A 764 -44.25 15.74 13.04
N ALA A 765 -43.00 16.00 12.65
CA ALA A 765 -42.06 16.86 13.38
C ALA A 765 -42.46 18.33 13.27
N ALA A 766 -42.97 18.78 12.11
CA ALA A 766 -43.57 20.09 11.95
C ALA A 766 -44.84 20.25 12.81
N ARG A 767 -45.69 19.21 12.88
CA ARG A 767 -46.84 19.17 13.80
C ARG A 767 -46.44 19.08 15.27
N LEU A 768 -45.36 18.37 15.61
CA LEU A 768 -44.82 18.29 16.98
C LEU A 768 -44.10 19.58 17.40
N ALA A 769 -43.53 20.32 16.45
CA ALA A 769 -42.99 21.66 16.69
C ALA A 769 -44.11 22.68 16.92
N GLN A 770 -45.18 22.63 16.13
CA GLN A 770 -46.39 23.42 16.39
C GLN A 770 -47.04 23.05 17.73
N LEU A 771 -47.17 21.75 18.03
CA LEU A 771 -47.68 21.28 19.32
C LEU A 771 -46.74 21.59 20.48
N SER A 772 -45.42 21.69 20.27
CA SER A 772 -44.49 22.08 21.35
C SER A 772 -44.52 23.57 21.63
N GLU A 773 -44.77 24.42 20.62
CA GLU A 773 -45.03 25.84 20.81
C GLU A 773 -46.38 26.08 21.51
N GLU A 774 -47.43 25.35 21.11
CA GLU A 774 -48.73 25.37 21.80
C GLU A 774 -48.63 24.80 23.24
N MET A 775 -47.83 23.75 23.44
CA MET A 775 -47.61 23.15 24.76
C MET A 775 -46.71 24.02 25.63
N GLN A 776 -45.76 24.79 25.07
CA GLN A 776 -44.98 25.79 25.82
C GLN A 776 -45.82 27.00 26.21
N ALA A 777 -46.76 27.44 25.37
CA ALA A 777 -47.76 28.44 25.74
C ALA A 777 -48.68 27.94 26.86
N ALA A 778 -49.14 26.68 26.78
CA ALA A 778 -49.93 26.04 27.84
C ALA A 778 -49.12 25.77 29.12
N LEU A 779 -47.80 25.48 29.03
CA LEU A 779 -46.92 25.28 30.18
C LEU A 779 -46.70 26.60 30.95
N GLN A 780 -46.63 27.74 30.25
CA GLN A 780 -46.56 29.06 30.89
C GLN A 780 -47.87 29.44 31.60
N GLU A 781 -49.01 28.95 31.13
CA GLU A 781 -50.31 29.11 31.79
C GLU A 781 -50.48 28.13 32.97
N ALA A 782 -49.99 26.89 32.85
CA ALA A 782 -49.98 25.89 33.92
C ALA A 782 -49.02 26.25 35.07
N GLN A 783 -47.88 26.89 34.77
CA GLN A 783 -46.94 27.39 35.78
C GLN A 783 -47.53 28.53 36.64
N ARG A 784 -48.55 29.25 36.14
CA ARG A 784 -49.33 30.18 36.98
C ARG A 784 -50.26 29.44 37.93
N GLY A 785 -50.87 28.33 37.52
CA GLY A 785 -51.70 27.46 38.37
C GLY A 785 -50.92 26.63 39.41
N GLU A 786 -49.67 26.26 39.13
CA GLU A 786 -48.84 25.46 40.06
C GLU A 786 -48.44 26.23 41.34
N THR A 787 -48.44 27.57 41.29
CA THR A 787 -48.23 28.41 42.47
C THR A 787 -49.43 28.41 43.43
N GLU A 788 -50.64 28.21 42.92
CA GLU A 788 -51.87 28.11 43.72
C GLU A 788 -52.08 26.70 44.28
N ALA A 789 -51.68 25.65 43.55
CA ALA A 789 -51.73 24.26 44.02
C ALA A 789 -50.71 23.96 45.15
N ARG A 790 -49.55 24.61 45.16
CA ARG A 790 -48.56 24.47 46.25
C ARG A 790 -49.02 25.09 47.58
N ILE A 791 -49.98 26.03 47.56
CA ILE A 791 -50.62 26.57 48.78
C ILE A 791 -51.65 25.57 49.34
N ALA A 792 -52.31 24.78 48.48
CA ALA A 792 -53.26 23.74 48.90
C ALA A 792 -52.57 22.49 49.48
N LEU A 793 -51.41 22.08 48.92
CA LEU A 793 -50.68 20.90 49.41
C LEU A 793 -50.07 21.10 50.81
N ARG A 794 -49.73 22.34 51.19
CA ARG A 794 -49.29 22.68 52.55
C ARG A 794 -50.41 22.65 53.60
N ARG A 795 -51.68 22.72 53.19
CA ARG A 795 -52.83 22.56 54.10
C ARG A 795 -53.18 21.09 54.32
N ALA A 796 -53.07 20.24 53.29
CA ALA A 796 -53.31 18.79 53.42
C ALA A 796 -52.23 18.03 54.24
N GLN A 797 -51.01 18.57 54.30
CA GLN A 797 -49.94 17.99 55.14
C GLN A 797 -50.11 18.27 56.64
N ALA A 798 -50.92 19.25 57.04
CA ALA A 798 -51.24 19.51 58.45
C ALA A 798 -52.28 18.51 59.01
N ASP A 799 -53.20 18.02 58.18
CA ASP A 799 -54.26 17.09 58.60
C ASP A 799 -53.78 15.62 58.69
N ALA A 800 -52.67 15.29 58.01
CA ALA A 800 -52.07 13.94 58.04
C ALA A 800 -51.29 13.63 59.33
N ASP A 801 -50.82 14.65 60.04
CA ASP A 801 -50.10 14.49 61.31
C ASP A 801 -51.03 14.30 62.52
N GLU A 802 -52.32 14.65 62.38
CA GLU A 802 -53.34 14.44 63.42
C GLU A 802 -53.86 12.99 63.42
N GLN A 803 -53.96 12.34 62.24
CA GLN A 803 -54.35 10.93 62.14
C GLN A 803 -53.28 9.95 62.65
N ARG A 804 -52.00 10.36 62.68
CA ARG A 804 -50.91 9.54 63.23
C ARG A 804 -50.89 9.49 64.76
N ARG A 805 -51.55 10.42 65.45
CA ARG A 805 -51.69 10.39 66.92
C ARG A 805 -52.76 9.40 67.38
N LEU A 806 -53.83 9.20 66.61
CA LEU A 806 -54.93 8.29 66.96
C LEU A 806 -54.61 6.79 66.74
N VAL A 807 -53.60 6.46 65.91
CA VAL A 807 -53.15 5.07 65.69
C VAL A 807 -52.22 4.57 66.81
N ALA A 808 -51.65 5.47 67.62
CA ALA A 808 -50.83 5.11 68.77
C ALA A 808 -51.66 4.66 69.99
N GLU A 809 -52.86 5.20 70.18
CA GLU A 809 -53.75 4.87 71.32
C GLU A 809 -54.41 3.48 71.17
N VAL A 810 -54.65 2.99 69.94
CA VAL A 810 -55.28 1.67 69.70
C VAL A 810 -54.33 0.48 69.92
N ARG A 811 -53.01 0.73 69.99
CA ARG A 811 -52.00 -0.33 70.20
C ARG A 811 -51.82 -0.73 71.67
N GLU A 812 -52.18 0.12 72.63
CA GLU A 812 -52.12 -0.23 74.06
C GLU A 812 -53.30 -1.10 74.52
N GLU A 813 -54.46 -1.04 73.85
CA GLU A 813 -55.65 -1.82 74.24
C GLU A 813 -55.60 -3.31 73.83
N LEU A 814 -54.78 -3.67 72.84
CA LEU A 814 -54.66 -5.05 72.33
C LEU A 814 -53.72 -5.94 73.16
N GLU A 815 -52.82 -5.37 73.98
CA GLU A 815 -51.95 -6.16 74.87
C GLU A 815 -52.64 -6.62 76.16
N VAL A 816 -53.76 -5.99 76.53
CA VAL A 816 -54.56 -6.35 77.72
C VAL A 816 -55.40 -7.63 77.47
N GLN A 817 -55.79 -7.92 76.23
CA GLN A 817 -56.63 -9.08 75.90
C GLN A 817 -55.86 -10.42 75.79
N ARG A 818 -54.54 -10.38 75.56
CA ARG A 818 -53.72 -11.61 75.46
C ARG A 818 -53.46 -12.31 76.80
N ARG A 819 -53.57 -11.61 77.93
CA ARG A 819 -53.37 -12.19 79.28
C ARG A 819 -54.60 -12.91 79.84
N ALA A 820 -55.74 -12.87 79.14
CA ALA A 820 -56.98 -13.54 79.57
C ALA A 820 -57.13 -14.98 79.04
N ALA A 821 -56.40 -15.37 77.99
CA ALA A 821 -56.56 -16.68 77.34
C ALA A 821 -55.75 -17.82 78.01
N GLU A 822 -54.73 -17.51 78.81
CA GLU A 822 -53.87 -18.52 79.45
C GLU A 822 -54.48 -19.16 80.72
N ARG A 823 -55.64 -18.68 81.20
CA ARG A 823 -56.29 -19.19 82.41
C ARG A 823 -57.27 -20.36 82.18
N ALA A 824 -57.58 -20.72 80.93
CA ALA A 824 -58.57 -21.76 80.61
C ALA A 824 -58.00 -23.19 80.45
N GLN A 825 -56.67 -23.38 80.57
CA GLN A 825 -56.02 -24.65 80.26
C GLN A 825 -55.76 -25.58 81.46
N THR A 826 -56.17 -25.19 82.68
CA THR A 826 -55.87 -25.95 83.91
C THR A 826 -57.02 -26.86 84.40
N GLU A 827 -58.23 -26.74 83.87
CA GLU A 827 -59.41 -27.47 84.36
C GLU A 827 -59.63 -28.86 83.72
N LEU A 828 -58.89 -29.22 82.66
CA LEU A 828 -59.00 -30.53 81.98
C LEU A 828 -58.18 -31.66 82.64
N SER A 829 -57.51 -31.41 83.76
CA SER A 829 -56.58 -32.36 84.41
C SER A 829 -57.23 -33.25 85.48
N LEU A 830 -58.46 -32.94 85.92
CA LEU A 830 -59.12 -33.60 87.06
C LEU A 830 -60.09 -34.74 86.71
N GLU A 831 -60.42 -34.95 85.43
CA GLU A 831 -61.29 -36.06 85.00
C GLU A 831 -60.54 -37.39 84.79
N ARG A 832 -59.20 -37.35 84.80
CA ARG A 832 -58.34 -38.52 84.52
C ARG A 832 -58.13 -39.46 85.72
N GLU A 833 -58.56 -39.09 86.92
CA GLU A 833 -58.32 -39.90 88.13
C GLU A 833 -59.43 -40.90 88.48
N ARG A 834 -60.61 -40.79 87.87
CA ARG A 834 -61.74 -41.70 88.17
C ARG A 834 -61.74 -42.99 87.34
N ALA A 835 -60.92 -43.06 86.30
CA ALA A 835 -60.70 -44.25 85.49
C ALA A 835 -59.71 -45.27 86.11
N ARG A 836 -59.02 -44.91 87.21
CA ARG A 836 -57.93 -45.71 87.79
C ARG A 836 -58.38 -46.88 88.68
N LYS A 837 -59.67 -46.99 89.02
CA LYS A 837 -60.17 -48.00 89.98
C LYS A 837 -60.77 -49.26 89.34
N SER A 838 -61.08 -49.25 88.03
CA SER A 838 -61.41 -50.46 87.26
C SER A 838 -60.17 -51.19 86.72
N ALA A 839 -58.97 -50.66 87.01
CA ALA A 839 -57.69 -51.14 86.48
C ALA A 839 -57.05 -52.28 87.28
N ALA A 840 -57.50 -52.54 88.51
CA ALA A 840 -56.82 -53.49 89.41
C ALA A 840 -57.24 -54.97 89.19
N GLU A 841 -58.46 -55.25 88.73
CA GLU A 841 -58.94 -56.63 88.50
C GLU A 841 -58.61 -57.13 87.07
N LEU A 842 -58.31 -56.22 86.15
CA LEU A 842 -57.73 -56.55 84.84
C LEU A 842 -56.22 -56.81 84.93
N GLN A 843 -55.56 -56.43 86.03
CA GLN A 843 -54.09 -56.47 86.17
C GLN A 843 -53.55 -57.91 86.26
N GLU A 844 -54.28 -58.84 86.85
CA GLU A 844 -53.81 -60.22 87.04
C GLU A 844 -53.94 -61.07 85.76
N GLN A 845 -54.97 -60.83 84.94
CA GLN A 845 -55.09 -61.39 83.59
C GLN A 845 -54.15 -60.69 82.59
N LEU A 846 -53.81 -59.43 82.86
CA LEU A 846 -52.84 -58.66 82.09
C LEU A 846 -51.41 -59.14 82.36
N ASP A 847 -51.05 -59.60 83.56
CA ASP A 847 -49.67 -60.01 83.87
C ASP A 847 -49.26 -61.34 83.18
N GLU A 848 -50.23 -62.21 82.90
CA GLU A 848 -50.01 -63.47 82.16
C GLU A 848 -50.03 -63.25 80.63
N ALA A 849 -50.87 -62.33 80.14
CA ALA A 849 -50.79 -61.81 78.78
C ALA A 849 -49.52 -60.97 78.56
N GLN A 850 -49.02 -60.26 79.56
CA GLN A 850 -47.83 -59.43 79.48
C GLN A 850 -46.54 -60.23 79.36
N ARG A 851 -46.49 -61.50 79.80
CA ARG A 851 -45.29 -62.32 79.61
C ARG A 851 -45.15 -62.78 78.16
N SER A 852 -46.24 -63.24 77.54
CA SER A 852 -46.26 -63.54 76.10
C SER A 852 -46.19 -62.28 75.25
N GLU A 853 -46.75 -61.16 75.72
CA GLU A 853 -46.62 -59.85 75.09
C GLU A 853 -45.20 -59.26 75.27
N ARG A 854 -44.46 -59.55 76.35
CA ARG A 854 -43.06 -59.11 76.51
C ARG A 854 -42.14 -59.84 75.56
N GLU A 855 -42.33 -61.14 75.34
CA GLU A 855 -41.58 -61.89 74.33
C GLU A 855 -41.94 -61.47 72.90
N ALA A 856 -43.22 -61.19 72.65
CA ALA A 856 -43.69 -60.58 71.39
C ALA A 856 -43.23 -59.12 71.22
N ARG A 857 -43.10 -58.36 72.30
CA ARG A 857 -42.60 -56.96 72.30
C ARG A 857 -41.10 -56.90 72.19
N GLU A 858 -40.34 -57.86 72.70
CA GLU A 858 -38.89 -57.93 72.51
C GLU A 858 -38.53 -58.33 71.08
N SER A 859 -39.27 -59.28 70.50
CA SER A 859 -39.15 -59.62 69.07
C SER A 859 -39.67 -58.49 68.17
N ALA A 860 -40.78 -57.83 68.51
CA ALA A 860 -41.25 -56.64 67.81
C ALA A 860 -40.36 -55.42 68.04
N ALA A 861 -39.67 -55.28 69.17
CA ALA A 861 -38.72 -54.20 69.45
C ALA A 861 -37.44 -54.39 68.64
N LYS A 862 -36.94 -55.63 68.50
CA LYS A 862 -35.84 -55.94 67.59
C LYS A 862 -36.21 -55.66 66.14
N LEU A 863 -37.39 -56.09 65.69
CA LEU A 863 -37.87 -55.78 64.34
C LEU A 863 -38.16 -54.29 64.12
N ARG A 864 -38.60 -53.56 65.15
CA ARG A 864 -38.77 -52.09 65.09
C ARG A 864 -37.43 -51.38 65.08
N GLN A 865 -36.46 -51.84 65.83
CA GLN A 865 -35.10 -51.30 65.81
C GLN A 865 -34.46 -51.53 64.44
N GLU A 866 -34.59 -52.73 63.87
CA GLU A 866 -34.12 -53.02 62.50
C GLU A 866 -34.88 -52.18 61.45
N LEU A 867 -36.19 -51.95 61.64
CA LEU A 867 -36.97 -51.07 60.77
C LEU A 867 -36.61 -49.58 60.94
N GLU A 868 -36.27 -49.14 62.15
CA GLU A 868 -35.84 -47.77 62.43
C GLU A 868 -34.42 -47.53 61.92
N GLU A 869 -33.53 -48.50 62.05
CA GLU A 869 -32.19 -48.47 61.44
C GLU A 869 -32.29 -48.52 59.91
N ALA A 870 -33.19 -49.33 59.34
CA ALA A 870 -33.45 -49.34 57.91
C ALA A 870 -34.12 -48.04 57.42
N ARG A 871 -35.00 -47.42 58.21
CA ARG A 871 -35.59 -46.11 57.92
C ARG A 871 -34.57 -44.99 58.02
N ALA A 872 -33.71 -44.99 59.03
CA ALA A 872 -32.62 -44.02 59.17
C ALA A 872 -31.60 -44.17 58.03
N ALA A 873 -31.30 -45.40 57.60
CA ALA A 873 -30.48 -45.65 56.42
C ALA A 873 -31.16 -45.20 55.13
N ALA A 874 -32.47 -45.42 54.99
CA ALA A 874 -33.25 -44.93 53.86
C ALA A 874 -33.36 -43.40 53.83
N GLU A 875 -33.50 -42.75 54.98
CA GLU A 875 -33.53 -41.29 55.14
C GLU A 875 -32.14 -40.67 54.87
N ASP A 876 -31.03 -41.32 55.27
CA ASP A 876 -29.68 -40.86 54.90
C ASP A 876 -29.44 -41.03 53.40
N LEU A 877 -29.87 -42.14 52.79
CA LEU A 877 -29.81 -42.33 51.34
C LEU A 877 -30.67 -41.31 50.59
N GLN A 878 -31.88 -41.02 51.09
CA GLN A 878 -32.76 -40.00 50.53
C GLN A 878 -32.16 -38.60 50.69
N GLY A 879 -31.57 -38.28 51.84
CA GLY A 879 -30.86 -37.01 52.06
C GLY A 879 -29.57 -36.88 51.23
N ARG A 880 -28.91 -37.99 50.87
CA ARG A 880 -27.78 -37.98 49.91
C ARG A 880 -28.27 -37.79 48.48
N LEU A 881 -29.40 -38.40 48.10
CA LEU A 881 -30.04 -38.20 46.81
C LEU A 881 -30.52 -36.75 46.65
N GLU A 882 -31.18 -36.18 47.66
CA GLU A 882 -31.62 -34.78 47.64
C GLU A 882 -30.44 -33.80 47.54
N ARG A 883 -29.32 -34.09 48.24
CA ARG A 883 -28.09 -33.30 48.11
C ARG A 883 -27.44 -33.45 46.74
N ALA A 884 -27.44 -34.65 46.16
CA ALA A 884 -26.93 -34.88 44.80
C ALA A 884 -27.82 -34.21 43.74
N GLU A 885 -29.14 -34.23 43.91
CA GLU A 885 -30.08 -33.53 43.04
C GLU A 885 -29.95 -32.00 43.17
N ALA A 886 -29.73 -31.47 44.37
CA ALA A 886 -29.46 -30.06 44.58
C ALA A 886 -28.15 -29.64 43.89
N ALA A 887 -27.07 -30.40 44.07
CA ALA A 887 -25.79 -30.15 43.41
C ALA A 887 -25.92 -30.20 41.88
N TRP A 888 -26.66 -31.17 41.34
CA TRP A 888 -26.91 -31.27 39.89
C TRP A 888 -27.77 -30.12 39.35
N ARG A 889 -28.75 -29.63 40.12
CA ARG A 889 -29.54 -28.44 39.74
C ARG A 889 -28.69 -27.18 39.73
N ASP A 890 -27.74 -27.05 40.64
CA ASP A 890 -26.84 -25.90 40.69
C ASP A 890 -25.80 -25.95 39.56
N GLU A 891 -25.20 -27.12 39.28
CA GLU A 891 -24.35 -27.31 38.09
C GLU A 891 -25.12 -27.02 36.79
N ARG A 892 -26.38 -27.46 36.69
CA ARG A 892 -27.23 -27.15 35.54
C ARG A 892 -27.50 -25.65 35.41
N ARG A 893 -27.73 -24.93 36.50
CA ARG A 893 -27.89 -23.47 36.50
C ARG A 893 -26.62 -22.75 36.10
N GLU A 894 -25.45 -23.23 36.54
CA GLU A 894 -24.16 -22.68 36.10
C GLU A 894 -23.92 -22.91 34.60
N LEU A 895 -24.23 -24.10 34.09
CA LEU A 895 -24.16 -24.39 32.66
C LEU A 895 -25.15 -23.54 31.85
N GLU A 896 -26.37 -23.34 32.35
CA GLU A 896 -27.35 -22.44 31.72
C GLU A 896 -26.89 -20.97 31.78
N ARG A 897 -26.21 -20.55 32.85
CA ARG A 897 -25.61 -19.20 32.95
C ARG A 897 -24.48 -19.02 31.94
N LEU A 898 -23.55 -19.98 31.87
CA LEU A 898 -22.45 -19.96 30.90
C LEU A 898 -22.97 -20.01 29.46
N ALA A 899 -24.01 -20.80 29.18
CA ALA A 899 -24.65 -20.83 27.87
C ALA A 899 -25.24 -19.46 27.49
N ARG A 900 -25.90 -18.77 28.44
CA ARG A 900 -26.40 -17.40 28.21
C ARG A 900 -25.28 -16.37 28.04
N GLU A 901 -24.19 -16.49 28.80
CA GLU A 901 -23.00 -15.62 28.64
C GLU A 901 -22.32 -15.85 27.28
N HIS A 902 -22.24 -17.09 26.80
CA HIS A 902 -21.73 -17.41 25.47
C HIS A 902 -22.67 -16.93 24.37
N GLN A 903 -23.98 -17.07 24.55
CA GLN A 903 -24.99 -16.56 23.62
C GLN A 903 -24.92 -15.02 23.53
N ALA A 904 -24.82 -14.31 24.65
CA ALA A 904 -24.69 -12.86 24.70
C ALA A 904 -23.38 -12.38 24.02
N LYS A 905 -22.25 -13.07 24.25
CA LYS A 905 -20.99 -12.78 23.55
C LYS A 905 -21.08 -13.03 22.04
N LEU A 906 -21.89 -14.00 21.63
CA LEU A 906 -22.10 -14.31 20.22
C LEU A 906 -23.00 -13.26 19.54
N GLU A 907 -24.01 -12.78 20.25
CA GLU A 907 -24.85 -11.64 19.81
C GLU A 907 -24.05 -10.33 19.74
N GLU A 908 -23.20 -10.06 20.72
CA GLU A 908 -22.28 -8.91 20.73
C GLU A 908 -21.26 -8.99 19.58
N ALA A 909 -20.68 -10.16 19.33
CA ALA A 909 -19.79 -10.37 18.19
C ALA A 909 -20.52 -10.22 16.84
N GLN A 910 -21.79 -10.63 16.76
CA GLN A 910 -22.62 -10.44 15.57
C GLN A 910 -23.00 -8.97 15.35
N ALA A 911 -23.28 -8.21 16.42
CA ALA A 911 -23.52 -6.77 16.35
C ALA A 911 -22.27 -6.02 15.89
N LEU A 912 -21.11 -6.30 16.48
CA LEU A 912 -19.82 -5.73 16.04
C LEU A 912 -19.48 -6.10 14.59
N ALA A 913 -19.81 -7.32 14.15
CA ALA A 913 -19.64 -7.73 12.76
C ALA A 913 -20.62 -7.01 11.81
N ALA A 914 -21.83 -6.67 12.26
CA ALA A 914 -22.78 -5.88 11.49
C ALA A 914 -22.31 -4.42 11.35
N ASP A 915 -21.84 -3.82 12.44
CA ASP A 915 -21.28 -2.46 12.45
C ASP A 915 -20.02 -2.38 11.57
N ALA A 916 -19.13 -3.37 11.63
CA ALA A 916 -17.96 -3.46 10.76
C ALA A 916 -18.34 -3.58 9.28
N ARG A 917 -19.44 -4.28 8.96
CA ARG A 917 -19.97 -4.38 7.59
C ARG A 917 -20.57 -3.05 7.12
N GLU A 918 -21.24 -2.31 7.98
CA GLU A 918 -21.74 -0.96 7.64
C GLU A 918 -20.60 0.04 7.45
N ALA A 919 -19.59 0.02 8.34
CA ALA A 919 -18.38 0.82 8.19
C ALA A 919 -17.65 0.49 6.89
N ALA A 920 -17.51 -0.79 6.54
CA ALA A 920 -16.93 -1.21 5.27
C ALA A 920 -17.75 -0.77 4.04
N LYS A 921 -19.09 -0.71 4.14
CA LYS A 921 -19.95 -0.17 3.08
C LYS A 921 -19.77 1.34 2.91
N LYS A 922 -19.70 2.10 4.02
CA LYS A 922 -19.42 3.55 3.98
C LYS A 922 -18.05 3.84 3.38
N ALA A 923 -17.02 3.13 3.84
CA ALA A 923 -15.67 3.27 3.30
C ALA A 923 -15.60 2.92 1.79
N ARG A 924 -16.38 1.93 1.32
CA ARG A 924 -16.48 1.61 -0.11
C ARG A 924 -17.19 2.71 -0.90
N ALA A 925 -18.26 3.30 -0.36
CA ALA A 925 -18.97 4.41 -1.01
C ALA A 925 -18.07 5.66 -1.10
N GLU A 926 -17.39 6.02 -0.01
CA GLU A 926 -16.40 7.12 0.00
C GLU A 926 -15.25 6.86 -0.98
N ALA A 927 -14.74 5.62 -1.05
CA ALA A 927 -13.72 5.25 -2.02
C ALA A 927 -14.21 5.32 -3.47
N GLU A 928 -15.49 5.02 -3.73
CA GLU A 928 -16.10 5.17 -5.06
C GLU A 928 -16.32 6.64 -5.43
N GLU A 929 -16.71 7.50 -4.48
CA GLU A 929 -16.81 8.95 -4.69
C GLU A 929 -15.44 9.57 -4.97
N LEU A 930 -14.40 9.20 -4.21
CA LEU A 930 -13.02 9.63 -4.48
C LEU A 930 -12.52 9.14 -5.85
N ARG A 931 -12.92 7.93 -6.28
CA ARG A 931 -12.60 7.42 -7.63
C ARG A 931 -13.33 8.20 -8.73
N ARG A 932 -14.58 8.61 -8.51
CA ARG A 932 -15.34 9.44 -9.46
C ARG A 932 -14.70 10.82 -9.58
N TRP A 933 -14.40 11.45 -8.44
CA TRP A 933 -13.72 12.75 -8.41
C TRP A 933 -12.35 12.69 -9.09
N ALA A 934 -11.53 11.67 -8.79
CA ALA A 934 -10.24 11.48 -9.45
C ALA A 934 -10.37 11.17 -10.96
N ALA A 935 -11.47 10.54 -11.41
CA ALA A 935 -11.74 10.32 -12.82
C ALA A 935 -12.16 11.61 -13.54
N GLU A 936 -12.95 12.45 -12.88
CA GLU A 936 -13.34 13.79 -13.37
C GLU A 936 -12.12 14.72 -13.46
N GLU A 937 -11.26 14.73 -12.44
CA GLU A 937 -10.02 15.52 -12.44
C GLU A 937 -9.07 15.05 -13.54
N ARG A 938 -8.94 13.73 -13.76
CA ARG A 938 -8.19 13.18 -14.90
C ARG A 938 -8.79 13.59 -16.23
N ALA A 939 -10.11 13.55 -16.38
CA ALA A 939 -10.77 13.99 -17.61
C ALA A 939 -10.53 15.49 -17.88
N GLN A 940 -10.52 16.33 -16.84
CA GLN A 940 -10.17 17.75 -16.95
C GLN A 940 -8.71 17.96 -17.33
N LEU A 941 -7.79 17.20 -16.74
CA LEU A 941 -6.36 17.25 -17.09
C LEU A 941 -6.10 16.75 -18.51
N ASP A 942 -6.78 15.69 -18.95
CA ASP A 942 -6.69 15.17 -20.31
C ASP A 942 -7.23 16.20 -21.33
N GLU A 943 -8.30 16.91 -20.99
CA GLU A 943 -8.84 17.98 -21.83
C GLU A 943 -7.90 19.20 -21.88
N GLN A 944 -7.32 19.61 -20.75
CA GLN A 944 -6.28 20.64 -20.72
C GLN A 944 -5.04 20.22 -21.53
N ALA A 945 -4.63 18.96 -21.44
CA ALA A 945 -3.53 18.42 -22.23
C ALA A 945 -3.85 18.42 -23.72
N ARG A 946 -5.09 18.10 -24.12
CA ARG A 946 -5.55 18.20 -25.51
C ARG A 946 -5.49 19.63 -26.02
N VAL A 947 -6.01 20.60 -25.26
CA VAL A 947 -5.95 22.02 -25.62
C VAL A 947 -4.50 22.48 -25.78
N LEU A 948 -3.61 22.15 -24.83
CA LEU A 948 -2.19 22.47 -24.93
C LEU A 948 -1.51 21.78 -26.12
N HIS A 949 -1.90 20.55 -26.45
CA HIS A 949 -1.39 19.85 -27.63
C HIS A 949 -1.88 20.50 -28.93
N GLU A 950 -3.12 20.96 -28.99
CA GLU A 950 -3.66 21.72 -30.14
C GLU A 950 -2.99 23.09 -30.28
N GLU A 951 -2.78 23.81 -29.18
CA GLU A 951 -2.05 25.09 -29.19
C GLU A 951 -0.59 24.90 -29.63
N ARG A 952 0.08 23.85 -29.11
CA ARG A 952 1.43 23.51 -29.53
C ARG A 952 1.48 23.12 -31.00
N ARG A 953 0.48 22.39 -31.50
CA ARG A 953 0.36 22.04 -32.92
C ARG A 953 0.17 23.29 -33.78
N ARG A 954 -0.72 24.20 -33.40
CA ARG A 954 -0.93 25.49 -34.09
C ARG A 954 0.33 26.35 -34.08
N ALA A 955 1.05 26.41 -32.96
CA ALA A 955 2.32 27.12 -32.85
C ALA A 955 3.41 26.52 -33.75
N LEU A 956 3.46 25.19 -33.88
CA LEU A 956 4.36 24.50 -34.81
C LEU A 956 3.96 24.75 -36.26
N GLU A 957 2.68 24.74 -36.59
CA GLU A 957 2.17 25.09 -37.93
C GLU A 957 2.54 26.53 -38.30
N VAL A 958 2.33 27.50 -37.41
CA VAL A 958 2.76 28.90 -37.61
C VAL A 958 4.28 29.02 -37.77
N ARG A 959 5.05 28.24 -37.01
CA ARG A 959 6.52 28.24 -37.13
C ARG A 959 6.98 27.63 -38.45
N LEU A 960 6.35 26.54 -38.90
CA LEU A 960 6.65 25.93 -40.19
C LEU A 960 6.27 26.86 -41.35
N ASP A 961 5.14 27.56 -41.25
CA ASP A 961 4.74 28.60 -42.22
C ASP A 961 5.73 29.77 -42.22
N PHE A 962 6.21 30.18 -41.05
CA PHE A 962 7.24 31.21 -40.93
C PHE A 962 8.57 30.77 -41.53
N GLU A 963 9.01 29.54 -41.27
CA GLU A 963 10.24 28.97 -41.86
C GLU A 963 10.09 28.80 -43.38
N ALA A 964 8.92 28.44 -43.89
CA ALA A 964 8.62 28.40 -45.32
C ALA A 964 8.65 29.80 -45.96
N ARG A 965 8.10 30.82 -45.28
CA ARG A 965 8.21 32.22 -45.73
C ARG A 965 9.65 32.72 -45.69
N LYS A 966 10.41 32.35 -44.66
CA LYS A 966 11.82 32.71 -44.55
C LYS A 966 12.63 32.09 -45.69
N THR A 967 12.45 30.82 -46.00
CA THR A 967 13.15 30.17 -47.12
C THR A 967 12.73 30.74 -48.47
N ALA A 968 11.47 31.12 -48.65
CA ALA A 968 11.01 31.83 -49.85
C ALA A 968 11.69 33.20 -50.00
N VAL A 969 11.77 33.99 -48.93
CA VAL A 969 12.46 35.30 -48.93
C VAL A 969 13.97 35.14 -49.14
N GLU A 970 14.59 34.12 -48.55
CA GLU A 970 16.00 33.81 -48.79
C GLU A 970 16.27 33.39 -50.24
N ALA A 971 15.36 32.64 -50.86
CA ALA A 971 15.42 32.29 -52.28
C ALA A 971 15.24 33.52 -53.19
N GLU A 972 14.31 34.43 -52.84
CA GLU A 972 14.15 35.70 -53.55
C GLU A 972 15.40 36.57 -53.43
N LEU A 973 15.96 36.71 -52.23
CA LEU A 973 17.22 37.43 -51.98
C LEU A 973 18.39 36.81 -52.74
N ALA A 974 18.48 35.48 -52.80
CA ALA A 974 19.50 34.80 -53.61
C ALA A 974 19.33 35.11 -55.09
N SER A 975 18.09 35.08 -55.60
CA SER A 975 17.80 35.42 -56.99
C SER A 975 18.12 36.88 -57.34
N GLU A 976 17.88 37.82 -56.41
CA GLU A 976 18.22 39.22 -56.58
C GLU A 976 19.73 39.45 -56.49
N ARG A 977 20.44 38.74 -55.60
CA ARG A 977 21.91 38.75 -55.58
C ARG A 977 22.50 38.25 -56.89
N GLU A 978 21.94 37.20 -57.49
CA GLU A 978 22.36 36.74 -58.82
C GLU A 978 22.06 37.77 -59.91
N ARG A 979 20.91 38.46 -59.86
CA ARG A 979 20.59 39.55 -60.81
C ARG A 979 21.55 40.73 -60.68
N ILE A 980 21.90 41.11 -59.44
CA ILE A 980 22.87 42.16 -59.16
C ILE A 980 24.25 41.74 -59.68
N ALA A 981 24.72 40.52 -59.37
CA ALA A 981 25.99 40.01 -59.85
C ALA A 981 26.08 39.97 -61.39
N ARG A 982 24.99 39.61 -62.08
CA ARG A 982 24.93 39.68 -63.55
C ARG A 982 25.02 41.12 -64.05
N ARG A 983 24.32 42.06 -63.43
CA ARG A 983 24.42 43.50 -63.79
C ARG A 983 25.81 44.06 -63.53
N GLU A 984 26.47 43.67 -62.44
CA GLU A 984 27.85 44.05 -62.15
C GLU A 984 28.81 43.49 -63.21
N GLN A 985 28.64 42.22 -63.61
CA GLN A 985 29.43 41.64 -64.70
C GLN A 985 29.22 42.38 -66.03
N GLU A 986 27.97 42.71 -66.39
CA GLU A 986 27.66 43.50 -67.58
C GLU A 986 28.30 44.90 -67.53
N LEU A 987 28.34 45.54 -66.35
CA LEU A 987 29.00 46.83 -66.17
C LEU A 987 30.52 46.72 -66.30
N ILE A 988 31.13 45.68 -65.73
CA ILE A 988 32.56 45.40 -65.86
C ILE A 988 32.93 45.13 -67.33
N GLU A 989 32.11 44.38 -68.06
CA GLU A 989 32.32 44.13 -69.49
C GLU A 989 32.20 45.42 -70.31
N ARG A 990 31.21 46.27 -70.01
CA ARG A 990 31.08 47.59 -70.64
C ARG A 990 32.28 48.49 -70.34
N GLU A 991 32.77 48.50 -69.11
CA GLU A 991 33.95 49.27 -68.71
C GLU A 991 35.19 48.79 -69.47
N ARG A 992 35.40 47.47 -69.57
CA ARG A 992 36.47 46.89 -70.39
C ARG A 992 36.35 47.25 -71.87
N ASP A 993 35.13 47.30 -72.41
CA ASP A 993 34.92 47.73 -73.79
C ASP A 993 35.17 49.23 -73.98
N PHE A 994 34.87 50.07 -72.98
CA PHE A 994 35.26 51.47 -72.97
C PHE A 994 36.78 51.64 -72.92
N ASP A 995 37.46 50.87 -72.08
CA ASP A 995 38.92 50.88 -72.00
C ASP A 995 39.56 50.43 -73.31
N ARG A 996 39.07 49.34 -73.92
CA ARG A 996 39.52 48.90 -75.26
C ARG A 996 39.31 49.98 -76.31
N ARG A 997 38.18 50.71 -76.28
CA ARG A 997 37.94 51.84 -77.20
C ARG A 997 38.92 52.99 -76.93
N ARG A 998 39.22 53.27 -75.66
CA ARG A 998 40.16 54.32 -75.26
C ARG A 998 41.59 53.96 -75.67
N GLU A 999 42.00 52.71 -75.47
CA GLU A 999 43.27 52.15 -75.93
C GLU A 999 43.37 52.16 -77.46
N ALA A 1000 42.30 51.79 -78.17
CA ALA A 1000 42.27 51.86 -79.64
C ALA A 1000 42.38 53.31 -80.13
N GLN A 1001 41.71 54.26 -79.50
CA GLN A 1001 41.84 55.69 -79.79
C GLN A 1001 43.25 56.20 -79.50
N GLN A 1002 43.85 55.83 -78.37
CA GLN A 1002 45.23 56.18 -78.04
C GLN A 1002 46.23 55.56 -79.02
N ALA A 1003 46.04 54.30 -79.41
CA ALA A 1003 46.86 53.63 -80.41
C ALA A 1003 46.73 54.30 -81.78
N GLN A 1004 45.53 54.74 -82.17
CA GLN A 1004 45.31 55.50 -83.40
C GLN A 1004 45.98 56.87 -83.36
N GLN A 1005 45.90 57.58 -82.23
CA GLN A 1005 46.63 58.84 -82.01
C GLN A 1005 48.15 58.63 -82.05
N GLN A 1006 48.66 57.57 -81.43
CA GLN A 1006 50.09 57.22 -81.48
C GLN A 1006 50.53 56.84 -82.89
N ALA A 1007 49.70 56.13 -83.66
CA ALA A 1007 49.98 55.81 -85.06
C ALA A 1007 50.04 57.07 -85.92
N GLN A 1008 49.11 58.01 -85.72
CA GLN A 1008 49.13 59.33 -86.38
C GLN A 1008 50.40 60.11 -86.00
N LEU A 1009 50.80 60.12 -84.73
CA LEU A 1009 52.05 60.76 -84.29
C LEU A 1009 53.28 60.10 -84.92
N ARG A 1010 53.32 58.77 -85.03
CA ARG A 1010 54.41 58.05 -85.73
C ARG A 1010 54.44 58.36 -87.22
N GLU A 1011 53.28 58.49 -87.86
CA GLU A 1011 53.21 58.87 -89.28
C GLU A 1011 53.67 60.31 -89.49
N LEU A 1012 53.25 61.24 -88.63
CA LEU A 1012 53.75 62.61 -88.64
C LEU A 1012 55.26 62.65 -88.42
N HIS A 1013 55.77 61.92 -87.44
CA HIS A 1013 57.21 61.85 -87.17
C HIS A 1013 57.98 61.23 -88.35
N TYR A 1014 57.44 60.20 -88.99
CA TYR A 1014 58.02 59.61 -90.20
C TYR A 1014 58.04 60.60 -91.37
N ARG A 1015 56.97 61.40 -91.54
CA ARG A 1015 56.90 62.46 -92.56
C ARG A 1015 57.90 63.58 -92.26
N GLU A 1016 58.02 64.02 -91.01
CA GLU A 1016 59.04 64.99 -90.58
C GLU A 1016 60.45 64.46 -90.81
N GLN A 1017 60.70 63.19 -90.50
CA GLN A 1017 62.01 62.57 -90.72
C GLN A 1017 62.34 62.46 -92.21
N LYS A 1018 61.36 62.07 -93.05
CA LYS A 1018 61.52 62.12 -94.52
C LYS A 1018 61.77 63.53 -95.05
N LEU A 1019 61.08 64.54 -94.51
CA LEU A 1019 61.32 65.93 -94.89
C LEU A 1019 62.74 66.37 -94.51
N ARG A 1020 63.22 65.99 -93.32
CA ARG A 1020 64.62 66.22 -92.91
C ARG A 1020 65.61 65.48 -93.81
N ASP A 1021 65.32 64.25 -94.20
CA ASP A 1021 66.18 63.48 -95.11
C ASP A 1021 66.21 64.11 -96.52
N VAL A 1022 65.07 64.67 -96.98
CA VAL A 1022 64.98 65.43 -98.24
C VAL A 1022 65.71 66.76 -98.13
N GLU A 1023 65.59 67.49 -97.01
CA GLU A 1023 66.33 68.73 -96.75
C GLU A 1023 67.85 68.48 -96.68
N GLN A 1024 68.27 67.39 -96.03
CA GLN A 1024 69.68 66.98 -95.99
C GLN A 1024 70.19 66.52 -97.37
N ALA A 1025 69.35 65.88 -98.19
CA ALA A 1025 69.67 65.55 -99.57
C ALA A 1025 69.76 66.81 -100.47
N HIS A 1026 68.91 67.81 -100.23
CA HIS A 1026 68.96 69.11 -100.93
C HIS A 1026 70.18 69.94 -100.55
N LEU A 1027 70.67 69.83 -99.31
CA LEU A 1027 71.91 70.48 -98.85
C LEU A 1027 73.18 69.86 -99.46
N GLN A 1028 73.14 68.63 -99.97
CA GLN A 1028 74.32 67.93 -100.52
C GLN A 1028 74.44 67.98 -102.05
N LEU A 1029 73.44 68.51 -102.79
CA LEU A 1029 73.40 68.37 -104.26
C LEU A 1029 73.02 69.63 -105.05
N SER A 1030 73.49 70.82 -104.66
CA SER A 1030 73.54 71.96 -105.60
C SER A 1030 74.61 73.02 -105.25
N PRO A 1031 75.79 72.99 -105.89
CA PRO A 1031 76.67 74.13 -106.00
C PRO A 1031 76.49 74.81 -107.37
N SER A 1032 76.11 76.08 -107.41
CA SER A 1032 76.66 77.09 -108.34
C SER A 1032 75.83 78.38 -108.37
N LEU A 1033 76.57 79.48 -108.18
CA LEU A 1033 76.48 80.76 -108.91
C LEU A 1033 75.17 81.58 -108.87
N TRP A 1034 75.38 82.91 -108.88
CA TRP A 1034 74.43 84.02 -108.87
C TRP A 1034 73.89 84.32 -107.44
N GLY A 1035 74.23 85.42 -106.76
CA GLY A 1035 74.59 86.75 -107.23
C GLY A 1035 73.45 87.72 -106.90
N THR A 1036 73.80 88.83 -106.25
CA THR A 1036 73.04 90.10 -106.09
C THR A 1036 71.83 90.14 -105.12
N GLU A 1037 72.03 90.85 -104.00
CA GLU A 1037 71.06 91.77 -103.35
C GLU A 1037 70.50 92.80 -104.37
N PRO A 1038 69.36 93.52 -104.19
CA PRO A 1038 68.82 94.12 -102.94
C PRO A 1038 67.25 94.19 -102.93
N PRO A 1039 66.56 95.23 -102.41
CA PRO A 1039 66.28 95.62 -101.02
C PRO A 1039 64.77 95.52 -100.66
N GLY A 1040 64.40 95.65 -99.38
CA GLY A 1040 63.01 96.03 -99.00
C GLY A 1040 62.71 97.51 -99.32
N PRO A 1041 61.54 98.09 -98.99
CA PRO A 1041 60.31 97.59 -98.34
C PRO A 1041 59.03 97.97 -99.14
N GLY A 1042 57.83 97.71 -98.61
CA GLY A 1042 56.64 98.44 -99.08
C GLY A 1042 55.31 97.69 -99.00
N ASP A 1043 54.52 98.04 -98.00
CA ASP A 1043 53.06 97.91 -97.99
C ASP A 1043 52.45 98.47 -99.27
N ALA A 1044 51.58 97.69 -99.91
CA ALA A 1044 50.24 98.10 -100.32
C ALA A 1044 49.62 97.07 -101.26
N LEU A 1045 48.31 96.92 -101.08
CA LEU A 1045 47.35 96.37 -102.05
C LEU A 1045 47.38 94.85 -102.18
N ALA A 1046 46.53 94.13 -101.43
CA ALA A 1046 45.08 94.28 -101.36
C ALA A 1046 44.43 94.25 -102.77
N SER A 1047 43.42 93.38 -102.88
CA SER A 1047 42.63 93.07 -104.08
C SER A 1047 43.19 91.96 -104.95
N ALA A 1048 42.75 90.72 -104.70
CA ALA A 1048 41.76 90.06 -105.58
C ALA A 1048 41.82 88.53 -105.45
N LEU A 1049 41.29 87.99 -104.36
CA LEU A 1049 40.48 86.78 -104.39
C LEU A 1049 39.52 86.83 -103.20
N GLY A 1050 38.50 87.68 -103.38
CA GLY A 1050 37.30 87.67 -102.55
C GLY A 1050 36.23 86.76 -103.14
N GLN A 1051 35.27 86.43 -102.27
CA GLN A 1051 33.89 86.00 -102.51
C GLN A 1051 33.61 84.50 -102.72
N LEU A 1052 33.36 83.82 -101.58
CA LEU A 1052 32.16 83.03 -101.19
C LEU A 1052 32.59 82.06 -100.08
N GLY A 1053 32.05 82.03 -98.85
CA GLY A 1053 30.97 82.74 -98.19
C GLY A 1053 30.71 82.04 -96.84
N ASP A 1054 30.58 82.84 -95.79
CA ASP A 1054 29.81 82.69 -94.53
C ASP A 1054 29.42 81.29 -94.01
N ASP A 1055 29.88 80.93 -92.80
CA ASP A 1055 29.03 80.99 -91.58
C ASP A 1055 29.67 80.31 -90.34
N VAL A 1056 29.49 80.99 -89.20
CA VAL A 1056 29.58 80.54 -87.79
C VAL A 1056 30.97 80.37 -87.11
N LEU A 1057 31.40 81.43 -86.43
CA LEU A 1057 32.01 81.41 -85.09
C LEU A 1057 31.06 82.18 -84.14
N PRO A 1058 31.06 81.95 -82.80
CA PRO A 1058 31.97 82.72 -81.94
C PRO A 1058 32.51 81.93 -80.72
N GLN A 1059 33.80 82.08 -80.40
CA GLN A 1059 34.38 82.87 -79.27
C GLN A 1059 34.26 82.25 -77.86
N GLU A 1060 35.42 81.97 -77.26
CA GLU A 1060 35.66 82.13 -75.82
C GLU A 1060 35.60 83.63 -75.46
N PRO A 1061 35.22 84.08 -74.24
CA PRO A 1061 36.11 83.98 -73.06
C PRO A 1061 35.46 84.04 -71.64
N SER A 1062 36.34 83.83 -70.64
CA SER A 1062 36.39 84.46 -69.30
C SER A 1062 35.29 84.23 -68.24
N VAL A 1063 35.71 83.57 -67.15
CA VAL A 1063 35.71 84.05 -65.74
C VAL A 1063 34.52 84.92 -65.26
N GLN A 1064 33.65 84.34 -64.42
CA GLN A 1064 33.12 84.85 -63.12
C GLN A 1064 31.70 84.30 -62.83
N ALA A 1065 31.55 83.84 -61.58
CA ALA A 1065 30.35 83.75 -60.74
C ALA A 1065 28.96 83.92 -61.38
N ALA A 1066 28.11 82.86 -61.29
CA ALA A 1066 26.69 82.98 -60.96
C ALA A 1066 26.04 81.60 -60.72
N PHE A 1067 25.14 81.57 -59.73
CA PHE A 1067 24.05 80.60 -59.55
C PHE A 1067 23.30 80.27 -60.87
N PRO A 1068 22.51 79.18 -60.89
CA PRO A 1068 21.08 79.42 -61.01
C PRO A 1068 20.19 78.51 -60.14
N ALA A 1069 19.05 79.08 -59.78
CA ALA A 1069 17.88 78.43 -59.22
C ALA A 1069 16.86 78.09 -60.35
N PRO A 1070 15.57 77.85 -60.05
CA PRO A 1070 14.78 76.64 -60.37
C PRO A 1070 13.89 76.78 -61.63
N LEU A 1071 13.38 75.70 -62.23
CA LEU A 1071 12.12 75.73 -63.04
C LEU A 1071 11.60 74.28 -63.22
N ARG A 1072 10.55 73.88 -62.49
CA ARG A 1072 9.13 73.78 -62.93
C ARG A 1072 8.82 72.67 -63.95
N ARG A 1073 8.07 71.67 -63.43
CA ARG A 1073 7.07 70.75 -64.01
C ARG A 1073 6.77 70.84 -65.51
N PRO A 1074 6.52 69.67 -66.12
CA PRO A 1074 5.36 69.48 -66.99
C PRO A 1074 4.34 68.50 -66.38
N SER A 1075 3.08 68.93 -66.44
CA SER A 1075 1.86 68.17 -66.22
C SER A 1075 1.35 67.61 -67.55
N VAL A 1076 1.11 66.30 -67.63
CA VAL A 1076 0.29 65.58 -68.64
C VAL A 1076 -0.22 64.33 -67.90
N VAL A 1077 -1.48 64.19 -67.46
CA VAL A 1077 -2.77 64.02 -68.16
C VAL A 1077 -2.84 62.76 -69.04
N LEU A 1078 -3.26 61.65 -68.42
CA LEU A 1078 -4.08 60.54 -68.94
C LEU A 1078 -4.86 60.01 -67.70
N GLY A 1079 -6.17 59.79 -67.63
CA GLY A 1079 -7.19 59.61 -68.66
C GLY A 1079 -7.71 58.17 -68.65
N GLY A 1080 -8.84 57.92 -67.95
CA GLY A 1080 -9.69 56.71 -68.03
C GLY A 1080 -9.18 55.49 -67.25
N GLU A 1081 -9.98 54.58 -66.67
CA GLU A 1081 -11.41 54.33 -66.53
C GLU A 1081 -11.56 53.34 -65.34
N ALA A 1082 -12.72 53.32 -64.68
CA ALA A 1082 -13.16 52.29 -63.71
C ALA A 1082 -13.21 50.87 -64.36
N PRO A 1083 -13.41 49.71 -63.67
CA PRO A 1083 -14.11 49.54 -62.37
C PRO A 1083 -13.58 48.42 -61.43
N GLN A 1084 -14.38 48.15 -60.39
CA GLN A 1084 -14.49 46.92 -59.59
C GLN A 1084 -13.67 46.79 -58.30
N GLN A 1085 -14.40 47.13 -57.22
CA GLN A 1085 -14.52 46.42 -55.94
C GLN A 1085 -13.91 45.01 -55.92
N GLU A 1086 -12.90 44.82 -55.06
CA GLU A 1086 -12.75 43.59 -54.29
C GLU A 1086 -12.60 43.95 -52.81
N GLU A 1087 -13.39 43.24 -52.03
CA GLU A 1087 -13.72 43.48 -50.63
C GLU A 1087 -12.59 43.04 -49.70
N ASP A 1088 -12.38 43.81 -48.65
CA ASP A 1088 -11.49 43.53 -47.53
C ASP A 1088 -12.27 42.71 -46.48
N PRO A 1089 -12.00 41.40 -46.29
CA PRO A 1089 -12.87 40.50 -45.53
C PRO A 1089 -12.67 40.53 -44.01
N LEU A 1090 -11.89 41.46 -43.46
CA LEU A 1090 -11.56 41.47 -42.02
C LEU A 1090 -12.25 42.56 -41.20
N ALA A 1091 -13.02 43.46 -41.83
CA ALA A 1091 -13.74 44.52 -41.12
C ALA A 1091 -15.19 44.17 -40.73
N ASP A 1092 -15.74 43.06 -41.23
CA ASP A 1092 -17.16 42.68 -41.04
C ASP A 1092 -17.39 41.51 -40.07
N ALA A 1093 -16.32 40.92 -39.53
CA ALA A 1093 -16.38 39.83 -38.55
C ALA A 1093 -16.52 40.32 -37.09
N VAL A 1094 -16.09 41.55 -36.78
CA VAL A 1094 -16.15 42.09 -35.41
C VAL A 1094 -17.48 42.81 -35.13
N ARG A 1095 -18.24 43.21 -36.15
CA ARG A 1095 -19.56 43.85 -35.97
C ARG A 1095 -20.76 42.90 -35.94
N ARG A 1096 -20.56 41.60 -36.17
CA ARG A 1096 -21.65 40.61 -36.22
C ARG A 1096 -21.76 39.70 -34.99
N LEU A 1097 -20.97 39.94 -33.94
CA LEU A 1097 -21.05 39.17 -32.68
C LEU A 1097 -21.70 39.91 -31.50
N GLU A 1098 -22.19 41.14 -31.68
CA GLU A 1098 -22.87 41.92 -30.62
C GLU A 1098 -24.39 42.15 -30.85
N ALA A 1099 -25.03 41.44 -31.79
CA ALA A 1099 -26.43 41.72 -32.17
C ALA A 1099 -27.40 40.53 -32.09
N ALA A 1100 -27.17 39.53 -31.24
CA ALA A 1100 -28.14 38.43 -31.06
C ALA A 1100 -28.11 37.80 -29.65
N ALA A 1101 -28.66 38.51 -28.66
CA ALA A 1101 -29.18 37.92 -27.42
C ALA A 1101 -30.14 38.89 -26.70
N GLU A 1102 -31.19 39.35 -27.39
CA GLU A 1102 -32.42 39.79 -26.74
C GLU A 1102 -33.33 38.56 -26.57
N PRO A 1103 -33.82 38.28 -25.36
CA PRO A 1103 -35.15 37.72 -25.23
C PRO A 1103 -36.09 38.74 -24.57
N ALA A 1104 -37.08 39.14 -25.37
CA ALA A 1104 -38.47 39.45 -25.01
C ALA A 1104 -38.74 39.76 -23.52
N VAL A 1105 -38.88 41.07 -23.24
CA VAL A 1105 -39.58 41.56 -22.05
C VAL A 1105 -41.08 41.35 -22.29
N ASP A 1106 -41.65 40.40 -21.56
CA ASP A 1106 -43.10 40.21 -21.46
C ASP A 1106 -43.68 41.26 -20.49
N GLU A 1107 -44.59 42.07 -20.99
CA GLU A 1107 -45.40 43.02 -20.23
C GLU A 1107 -46.44 42.27 -19.39
N SER A 1108 -46.18 42.04 -18.11
CA SER A 1108 -47.22 41.81 -17.10
C SER A 1108 -46.65 41.75 -15.70
N THR A 1109 -46.68 42.87 -14.96
CA THR A 1109 -47.25 42.98 -13.60
C THR A 1109 -46.90 44.36 -13.01
N ARG A 1110 -47.87 45.26 -13.12
CA ARG A 1110 -47.90 46.53 -12.43
C ARG A 1110 -48.41 46.26 -11.00
N ALA A 1111 -47.51 46.21 -10.02
CA ALA A 1111 -47.88 46.18 -8.60
C ALA A 1111 -47.20 47.35 -7.89
N GLU A 1112 -48.05 48.22 -7.33
CA GLU A 1112 -47.72 49.47 -6.64
C GLU A 1112 -46.83 49.27 -5.41
N PRO A 1113 -45.95 50.23 -5.07
CA PRO A 1113 -45.28 50.24 -3.77
C PRO A 1113 -46.23 50.73 -2.66
N PRO A 1114 -46.35 50.03 -1.51
CA PRO A 1114 -47.18 50.50 -0.42
C PRO A 1114 -46.52 51.67 0.31
N LYS A 1115 -47.33 52.71 0.47
CA LYS A 1115 -47.05 53.95 1.19
C LYS A 1115 -46.71 53.67 2.66
N LEU A 1116 -45.57 54.20 3.09
CA LEU A 1116 -45.25 54.50 4.50
C LEU A 1116 -46.42 55.24 5.17
N LYS A 1117 -47.04 54.61 6.17
CA LYS A 1117 -47.87 55.30 7.16
C LYS A 1117 -47.19 55.28 8.52
N ARG A 1118 -46.76 56.47 8.93
CA ARG A 1118 -46.54 56.88 10.32
C ARG A 1118 -47.81 56.68 11.16
N ARG A 1119 -47.64 56.14 12.36
CA ARG A 1119 -48.27 56.42 13.68
C ARG A 1119 -48.10 55.14 14.51
N GLY A 1120 -47.57 55.12 15.72
CA GLY A 1120 -47.60 56.12 16.77
C GLY A 1120 -48.49 55.61 17.90
N ARG A 1121 -47.92 54.78 18.79
CA ARG A 1121 -48.14 54.74 20.25
C ARG A 1121 -47.19 53.73 20.87
#